data_AF-A0A942NPF3-F1
#
_entry.id   AF-A0A942NPF3-F1
#
_cell.length_a   1.000
_cell.length_b   1.000
_cell.length_c   1.000
_cell.angle_alpha   90.00
_cell.angle_beta   90.00
_cell.angle_gamma   90.00
#
_symmetry.space_group_name_H-M   'P 1'
#
loop_
_entity.id
_entity.type
_entity.pdbx_description
1 polymer ?
#
loop_
_entity_poly.entity_id
_entity_poly.type
_entity_poly.pdbx_seq_one_letter_code
_entity_poly.pdbx_strand_id
1 'polypeptide(L)'
;MRTKTIFLVMVAVMLLMTGTGMGQTTYTWNNAAGGVWTNASNWTPARSVAAATDVLKFTDGGTYTVTGVPAETIAQLEVSGNTHIILQAGTASNTLTVGGDSGNDLVIGSGSELNFTGSLALQLSLLTGTTASISGSMAFQEAAHKLLCADAAGVSFETGSVFTAGTGMTGNAFGTTSLNSVVFKSGSVYVHNAGGNPFGASQPNSVVVFQTASLFRLQTGSVAFTGRTYADFEYNNNGSCSASGTSAVVIDNMTITQGVFNMNMTGTPGHRIKGNITVASGASLNFSPSSAGTINLDGTSQQTISGAGSITAGSNSGITTANASGVVINTAVSLNNFSITAGYVSVLPNCSLILSGTLSNGVGTTGLQLLSDATGTASLQHITADVQGSVQRYLTKYNSASDRMYHFVASPVAAQPIQTEFVANPPLAAADFYAYDELQNIWVNTKQANGSWNPAFETNFAVGKGYLVAYPDISTKTFSGALNNGDYVVSCSHTVGKGNGWNLIGNPYPSAVDWNLLSLGDGIDNALYYYDAAAENYRYYLQLPGESGSIGSGQQYIPAMQGIMVHAKTSGTKTITFTNAARTASGQNVYYNSQAAPTGSISLKVVSGTYADETFVHFNAGATAAFDGDYDAYKLFSYNTDIPQLYTLTEEEAMLAVNGQEPLQAESQLVLYLRPGATSAHTITASVAQLQASILLTDLKTGVTTKLSDETVYGFEANGSDAAARFLLQFAAVGLDESRAVRPVVAFMAGDELVVRHPRQPASIMVFDISGRLLLNSQASAGELSRLPFAPGPGLYVVSLLSEEGMQSTKLIVPSL
;
A
#
# COMPACT_ATOMS: atom_id res chain seq x y z
N MET A 1 44.86 -56.80 87.64
CA MET A 1 43.51 -56.64 87.06
C MET A 1 43.25 -55.14 86.95
N ARG A 2 43.42 -54.53 85.77
CA ARG A 2 42.48 -54.45 84.63
C ARG A 2 41.49 -53.27 84.76
N THR A 3 41.97 -52.02 84.70
CA THR A 3 41.10 -50.86 84.36
C THR A 3 41.80 -49.57 83.89
N LYS A 4 43.05 -49.61 83.38
CA LYS A 4 43.74 -48.38 82.91
C LYS A 4 44.31 -48.38 81.49
N THR A 5 44.13 -49.46 80.72
CA THR A 5 44.74 -49.58 79.37
C THR A 5 43.74 -49.41 78.23
N ILE A 6 42.43 -49.33 78.50
CA ILE A 6 41.41 -49.22 77.43
C ILE A 6 41.06 -47.76 77.10
N PHE A 7 41.26 -46.82 78.03
CA PHE A 7 40.90 -45.41 77.79
C PHE A 7 41.94 -44.63 76.96
N LEU A 8 43.22 -45.03 76.99
CA LEU A 8 44.28 -44.36 76.22
C LEU A 8 44.30 -44.79 74.75
N VAL A 9 43.77 -45.97 74.42
CA VAL A 9 43.70 -46.46 73.03
C VAL A 9 42.46 -45.90 72.30
N MET A 10 41.36 -45.60 73.01
CA MET A 10 40.20 -44.92 72.38
C MET A 10 40.43 -43.43 72.10
N VAL A 11 41.25 -42.73 72.90
CA VAL A 11 41.57 -41.32 72.64
C VAL A 11 42.64 -41.16 71.55
N ALA A 12 43.57 -42.11 71.40
CA ALA A 12 44.55 -42.11 70.31
C ALA A 12 43.94 -42.47 68.95
N VAL A 13 42.88 -43.29 68.90
CA VAL A 13 42.17 -43.64 67.64
C VAL A 13 41.17 -42.54 67.23
N MET A 14 40.70 -41.69 68.14
CA MET A 14 39.91 -40.50 67.80
C MET A 14 40.73 -39.29 67.35
N LEU A 15 42.05 -39.26 67.60
CA LEU A 15 42.94 -38.18 67.14
C LEU A 15 43.68 -38.46 65.83
N LEU A 16 43.44 -39.63 65.20
CA LEU A 16 44.08 -40.04 63.94
C LEU A 16 43.14 -40.02 62.73
N MET A 17 41.90 -39.56 62.88
CA MET A 17 41.12 -39.06 61.75
C MET A 17 41.50 -37.60 61.52
N THR A 18 42.66 -37.37 60.91
CA THR A 18 42.83 -36.16 60.11
C THR A 18 41.68 -36.16 59.13
N GLY A 19 40.71 -35.26 59.31
CA GLY A 19 39.76 -34.93 58.27
C GLY A 19 40.58 -34.54 57.06
N THR A 20 40.68 -35.43 56.08
CA THR A 20 41.06 -35.04 54.74
C THR A 20 39.95 -34.10 54.30
N GLY A 21 40.17 -32.80 54.40
CA GLY A 21 39.44 -31.86 53.57
C GLY A 21 39.65 -32.37 52.15
N MET A 22 38.59 -32.91 51.54
CA MET A 22 38.63 -33.27 50.13
C MET A 22 38.91 -31.96 49.40
N GLY A 23 40.13 -31.84 48.86
CA GLY A 23 40.47 -30.69 48.04
C GLY A 23 39.55 -30.63 46.83
N GLN A 24 39.26 -29.42 46.37
CA GLN A 24 38.57 -29.18 45.11
C GLN A 24 39.22 -30.04 44.01
N THR A 25 38.42 -30.86 43.31
CA THR A 25 38.92 -31.72 42.24
C THR A 25 38.19 -31.37 40.95
N THR A 26 38.94 -31.10 39.88
CA THR A 26 38.40 -30.82 38.56
C THR A 26 38.28 -32.11 37.75
N TYR A 27 37.10 -32.35 37.19
CA TYR A 27 36.78 -33.48 36.33
C TYR A 27 36.33 -32.98 34.97
N THR A 28 37.02 -33.40 33.91
CA THR A 28 36.65 -33.08 32.53
C THR A 28 35.98 -34.28 31.89
N TRP A 29 34.80 -34.08 31.27
CA TRP A 29 34.13 -35.11 30.51
C TRP A 29 34.99 -35.53 29.31
N ASN A 30 35.14 -36.84 29.09
CA ASN A 30 36.04 -37.39 28.07
C ASN A 30 35.34 -38.30 27.05
N ASN A 31 34.02 -38.46 27.14
CA ASN A 31 33.25 -39.33 26.26
C ASN A 31 32.45 -38.51 25.22
N ALA A 32 33.10 -38.26 24.07
CA ALA A 32 32.55 -37.47 22.97
C ALA A 32 31.33 -38.12 22.27
N ALA A 33 31.02 -39.39 22.54
CA ALA A 33 29.81 -40.06 22.03
C ALA A 33 28.59 -39.87 22.95
N GLY A 34 28.75 -39.24 24.11
CA GLY A 34 27.76 -39.22 25.16
C GLY A 34 27.78 -40.48 26.02
N GLY A 35 27.11 -40.44 27.16
CA GLY A 35 27.16 -41.52 28.12
C GLY A 35 26.43 -41.22 29.43
N VAL A 36 26.52 -42.15 30.38
CA VAL A 36 25.88 -42.02 31.69
C VAL A 36 26.77 -41.18 32.61
N TRP A 37 26.19 -40.15 33.25
CA TRP A 37 26.84 -39.21 34.17
C TRP A 37 27.63 -39.90 35.29
N THR A 38 27.06 -40.96 35.86
CA THR A 38 27.61 -41.69 37.00
C THR A 38 28.68 -42.72 36.62
N ASN A 39 28.92 -42.96 35.32
CA ASN A 39 30.02 -43.84 34.92
C ASN A 39 31.36 -43.10 35.08
N ALA A 40 32.13 -43.49 36.09
CA ALA A 40 33.41 -42.89 36.44
C ALA A 40 34.40 -42.78 35.27
N SER A 41 34.38 -43.72 34.31
CA SER A 41 35.31 -43.70 33.16
C SER A 41 35.03 -42.59 32.15
N ASN A 42 33.85 -41.98 32.18
CA ASN A 42 33.47 -40.85 31.32
C ASN A 42 34.10 -39.51 31.77
N TRP A 43 34.82 -39.51 32.89
CA TRP A 43 35.51 -38.35 33.45
C TRP A 43 37.02 -38.58 33.46
N THR A 44 37.78 -37.50 33.24
CA THR A 44 39.23 -37.45 33.44
C THR A 44 39.57 -36.43 34.54
N PRO A 45 40.21 -36.84 35.65
CA PRO A 45 40.43 -38.23 36.08
C PRO A 45 39.12 -38.99 36.34
N ALA A 46 39.15 -40.32 36.51
CA ALA A 46 37.92 -41.09 36.72
C ALA A 46 37.20 -40.66 38.02
N ARG A 47 35.93 -40.29 37.93
CA ARG A 47 35.12 -39.79 39.06
C ARG A 47 34.38 -40.93 39.78
N SER A 48 35.09 -41.68 40.63
CA SER A 48 34.53 -42.83 41.36
C SER A 48 33.77 -42.46 42.64
N VAL A 49 34.02 -41.27 43.20
CA VAL A 49 33.33 -40.74 44.37
C VAL A 49 32.91 -39.31 44.06
N ALA A 50 31.61 -39.04 44.12
CA ALA A 50 31.06 -37.71 43.98
C ALA A 50 31.29 -36.89 45.27
N ALA A 51 31.74 -35.64 45.14
CA ALA A 51 31.87 -34.71 46.25
C ALA A 51 31.31 -33.32 45.94
N ALA A 52 30.86 -32.62 46.98
CA ALA A 52 30.34 -31.25 46.89
C ALA A 52 31.39 -30.22 46.45
N THR A 53 32.67 -30.57 46.49
CA THR A 53 33.81 -29.74 46.08
C THR A 53 34.22 -29.95 44.62
N ASP A 54 33.49 -30.78 43.87
CA ASP A 54 33.85 -31.15 42.50
C ASP A 54 33.59 -30.01 41.51
N VAL A 55 34.54 -29.76 40.61
CA VAL A 55 34.38 -28.87 39.45
C VAL A 55 34.22 -29.73 38.21
N LEU A 56 33.05 -29.69 37.57
CA LEU A 56 32.75 -30.51 36.40
C LEU A 56 32.84 -29.68 35.12
N LYS A 57 33.57 -30.17 34.12
CA LYS A 57 33.87 -29.43 32.89
C LYS A 57 33.53 -30.22 31.61
N PHE A 58 32.92 -29.53 30.66
CA PHE A 58 32.64 -29.97 29.30
C PHE A 58 33.26 -28.98 28.32
N THR A 59 34.40 -29.32 27.72
CA THR A 59 35.26 -28.34 27.01
C THR A 59 35.90 -28.88 25.74
N ASP A 60 35.37 -29.95 25.18
CA ASP A 60 35.98 -30.70 24.06
C ASP A 60 35.49 -30.24 22.67
N GLY A 61 34.53 -29.30 22.62
CA GLY A 61 33.93 -28.83 21.36
C GLY A 61 32.96 -29.83 20.74
N GLY A 62 32.59 -30.89 21.46
CA GLY A 62 31.69 -31.93 20.98
C GLY A 62 30.20 -31.57 21.13
N THR A 63 29.34 -32.37 20.50
CA THR A 63 27.88 -32.34 20.71
C THR A 63 27.39 -33.72 21.15
N TYR A 64 26.88 -33.85 22.36
CA TYR A 64 26.47 -35.15 22.89
C TYR A 64 25.43 -35.07 24.02
N THR A 65 24.76 -36.20 24.27
CA THR A 65 23.81 -36.36 25.36
C THR A 65 24.45 -37.08 26.55
N VAL A 66 24.29 -36.51 27.74
CA VAL A 66 24.72 -37.08 29.02
C VAL A 66 23.47 -37.49 29.80
N THR A 67 23.31 -38.80 30.01
CA THR A 67 22.12 -39.38 30.63
C THR A 67 22.37 -39.74 32.08
N GLY A 68 21.31 -39.99 32.84
CA GLY A 68 21.44 -40.50 34.20
C GLY A 68 21.97 -39.48 35.21
N VAL A 69 21.75 -38.17 34.98
CA VAL A 69 22.17 -37.13 35.93
C VAL A 69 21.47 -37.35 37.28
N PRO A 70 22.22 -37.61 38.38
CA PRO A 70 21.65 -37.91 39.69
C PRO A 70 21.27 -36.63 40.44
N ALA A 71 20.63 -36.78 41.60
CA ALA A 71 20.61 -35.72 42.60
C ALA A 71 21.94 -35.72 43.35
N GLU A 72 22.72 -34.64 43.21
CA GLU A 72 24.00 -34.47 43.92
C GLU A 72 24.34 -32.98 44.09
N THR A 73 25.37 -32.69 44.87
CA THR A 73 25.95 -31.35 45.00
C THR A 73 27.36 -31.35 44.40
N ILE A 74 27.70 -30.31 43.66
CA ILE A 74 29.02 -30.03 43.07
C ILE A 74 29.42 -28.59 43.40
N ALA A 75 30.70 -28.25 43.27
CA ALA A 75 31.17 -26.89 43.46
C ALA A 75 30.82 -26.02 42.26
N GLN A 76 31.22 -26.45 41.05
CA GLN A 76 31.03 -25.68 39.81
C GLN A 76 30.74 -26.58 38.60
N LEU A 77 30.02 -26.04 37.61
CA LEU A 77 29.75 -26.64 36.31
C LEU A 77 30.16 -25.67 35.19
N GLU A 78 31.06 -26.12 34.30
CA GLU A 78 31.52 -25.35 33.15
C GLU A 78 31.20 -26.11 31.84
N VAL A 79 30.55 -25.41 30.90
CA VAL A 79 30.41 -25.83 29.50
C VAL A 79 31.04 -24.74 28.64
N SER A 80 32.17 -25.02 28.00
CA SER A 80 32.93 -24.02 27.23
C SER A 80 33.60 -24.64 26.00
N GLY A 81 34.37 -23.86 25.23
CA GLY A 81 35.11 -24.39 24.07
C GLY A 81 34.23 -24.81 22.88
N ASN A 82 33.06 -24.19 22.68
CA ASN A 82 32.04 -24.59 21.69
C ASN A 82 31.46 -25.98 21.94
N THR A 83 31.35 -26.38 23.22
CA THR A 83 30.78 -27.68 23.58
C THR A 83 29.27 -27.56 23.74
N HIS A 84 28.52 -28.53 23.19
CA HIS A 84 27.06 -28.57 23.22
C HIS A 84 26.60 -29.84 23.94
N ILE A 85 26.10 -29.71 25.18
CA ILE A 85 25.66 -30.88 25.95
C ILE A 85 24.17 -30.88 26.20
N ILE A 86 23.58 -32.07 26.15
CA ILE A 86 22.18 -32.32 26.48
C ILE A 86 22.15 -33.20 27.74
N LEU A 87 21.62 -32.69 28.85
CA LEU A 87 21.47 -33.44 30.10
C LEU A 87 20.09 -34.08 30.19
N GLN A 88 20.07 -35.35 30.61
CA GLN A 88 18.84 -36.10 30.93
C GLN A 88 18.92 -36.65 32.36
N ALA A 89 17.89 -36.40 33.16
CA ALA A 89 17.83 -36.88 34.54
C ALA A 89 17.80 -38.41 34.63
N GLY A 90 18.42 -38.98 35.66
CA GLY A 90 18.31 -40.41 35.96
C GLY A 90 16.96 -40.83 36.56
N THR A 91 16.30 -39.90 37.27
CA THR A 91 14.99 -40.07 37.90
C THR A 91 14.22 -38.74 37.87
N ALA A 92 12.89 -38.79 37.99
CA ALA A 92 12.06 -37.58 37.95
C ALA A 92 12.41 -36.61 39.10
N SER A 93 12.49 -35.31 38.78
CA SER A 93 12.78 -34.22 39.73
C SER A 93 14.16 -34.27 40.39
N ASN A 94 15.15 -34.88 39.74
CA ASN A 94 16.53 -34.80 40.22
C ASN A 94 17.01 -33.35 40.27
N THR A 95 17.73 -33.02 41.33
CA THR A 95 18.31 -31.69 41.53
C THR A 95 19.82 -31.81 41.56
N LEU A 96 20.47 -31.29 40.52
CA LEU A 96 21.90 -31.03 40.52
C LEU A 96 22.12 -29.68 41.21
N THR A 97 22.81 -29.70 42.35
CA THR A 97 23.02 -28.50 43.19
C THR A 97 24.42 -27.96 42.97
N VAL A 98 24.54 -26.67 42.72
CA VAL A 98 25.81 -25.94 42.63
C VAL A 98 26.03 -25.20 43.95
N GLY A 99 27.03 -25.64 44.69
CA GLY A 99 27.35 -25.17 46.05
C GLY A 99 28.29 -23.98 46.12
N GLY A 100 29.00 -23.69 45.03
CA GLY A 100 29.85 -22.52 44.87
C GLY A 100 31.31 -22.76 45.25
N ASP A 101 32.17 -21.99 44.58
CA ASP A 101 33.59 -21.81 44.89
C ASP A 101 34.02 -20.39 44.47
N SER A 102 35.32 -20.13 44.34
CA SER A 102 35.80 -18.86 43.81
C SER A 102 35.40 -18.68 42.34
N GLY A 103 34.89 -17.50 41.98
CA GLY A 103 34.53 -17.15 40.60
C GLY A 103 33.06 -17.40 40.29
N ASN A 104 32.76 -17.67 39.01
CA ASN A 104 31.41 -18.09 38.60
C ASN A 104 31.28 -19.61 38.70
N ASP A 105 30.16 -20.07 39.23
CA ASP A 105 29.95 -21.47 39.58
C ASP A 105 29.15 -22.24 38.53
N LEU A 106 28.37 -21.53 37.72
CA LEU A 106 27.83 -22.05 36.47
C LEU A 106 28.33 -21.19 35.32
N VAL A 107 29.09 -21.79 34.41
CA VAL A 107 29.64 -21.10 33.24
C VAL A 107 29.18 -21.79 31.96
N ILE A 108 28.58 -21.02 31.06
CA ILE A 108 28.31 -21.46 29.68
C ILE A 108 29.01 -20.47 28.76
N GLY A 109 30.15 -20.87 28.20
CA GLY A 109 30.97 -20.04 27.33
C GLY A 109 30.26 -19.67 26.03
N SER A 110 30.68 -18.56 25.42
CA SER A 110 30.22 -18.17 24.08
C SER A 110 30.38 -19.34 23.10
N GLY A 111 29.37 -19.55 22.26
CA GLY A 111 29.32 -20.66 21.30
C GLY A 111 29.06 -22.04 21.91
N SER A 112 28.91 -22.16 23.23
CA SER A 112 28.63 -23.43 23.94
C SER A 112 27.16 -23.52 24.37
N GLU A 113 26.68 -24.74 24.65
CA GLU A 113 25.28 -24.97 25.02
C GLU A 113 25.10 -25.95 26.19
N LEU A 114 24.19 -25.61 27.11
CA LEU A 114 23.70 -26.50 28.16
C LEU A 114 22.19 -26.68 28.03
N ASN A 115 21.76 -27.83 27.52
CA ASN A 115 20.37 -28.11 27.18
C ASN A 115 19.81 -29.24 28.06
N PHE A 116 18.54 -29.18 28.46
CA PHE A 116 17.85 -30.25 29.18
C PHE A 116 16.70 -30.84 28.34
N THR A 117 16.64 -32.17 28.26
CA THR A 117 15.59 -32.91 27.55
C THR A 117 15.16 -34.15 28.33
N GLY A 118 14.22 -34.91 27.78
CA GLY A 118 13.67 -36.12 28.37
C GLY A 118 12.42 -35.84 29.18
N SER A 119 11.58 -36.87 29.34
CA SER A 119 10.33 -36.79 30.11
C SER A 119 10.53 -36.65 31.63
N LEU A 120 11.76 -36.86 32.11
CA LEU A 120 12.12 -36.73 33.52
C LEU A 120 12.67 -35.34 33.79
N ALA A 121 11.94 -34.54 34.58
CA ALA A 121 12.35 -33.19 34.95
C ALA A 121 13.69 -33.18 35.69
N LEU A 122 14.61 -32.34 35.22
CA LEU A 122 15.90 -32.02 35.83
C LEU A 122 15.87 -30.59 36.37
N GLN A 123 16.35 -30.39 37.60
CA GLN A 123 16.55 -29.07 38.20
C GLN A 123 18.04 -28.82 38.39
N LEU A 124 18.51 -27.66 37.96
CA LEU A 124 19.82 -27.12 38.30
C LEU A 124 19.61 -26.00 39.33
N SER A 125 20.14 -26.18 40.54
CA SER A 125 19.90 -25.27 41.67
C SER A 125 21.18 -24.64 42.19
N LEU A 126 21.26 -23.31 42.10
CA LEU A 126 22.34 -22.49 42.63
C LEU A 126 22.03 -22.06 44.07
N LEU A 127 22.92 -22.41 45.01
CA LEU A 127 22.77 -22.05 46.43
C LEU A 127 23.10 -20.56 46.68
N THR A 128 22.81 -20.09 47.90
CA THR A 128 23.22 -18.74 48.35
C THR A 128 24.74 -18.59 48.24
N GLY A 129 25.17 -17.46 47.70
CA GLY A 129 26.57 -17.10 47.45
C GLY A 129 27.09 -17.52 46.09
N THR A 130 26.30 -18.23 45.28
CA THR A 130 26.74 -18.74 43.97
C THR A 130 26.33 -17.86 42.80
N THR A 131 27.14 -17.85 41.74
CA THR A 131 26.84 -17.06 40.53
C THR A 131 26.90 -17.89 39.24
N ALA A 132 26.08 -17.53 38.26
CA ALA A 132 26.11 -18.07 36.90
C ALA A 132 26.38 -16.99 35.86
N SER A 133 27.29 -17.28 34.94
CA SER A 133 27.58 -16.47 33.75
C SER A 133 27.32 -17.27 32.49
N ILE A 134 26.26 -16.91 31.77
CA ILE A 134 25.80 -17.61 30.56
C ILE A 134 26.04 -16.71 29.35
N SER A 135 27.11 -16.95 28.61
CA SER A 135 27.41 -16.28 27.34
C SER A 135 27.03 -17.11 26.11
N GLY A 136 26.82 -18.42 26.28
CA GLY A 136 26.30 -19.33 25.26
C GLY A 136 24.77 -19.47 25.29
N SER A 137 24.26 -20.64 24.92
CA SER A 137 22.80 -20.89 24.91
C SER A 137 22.36 -21.98 25.89
N MET A 138 21.09 -21.94 26.27
CA MET A 138 20.42 -22.99 27.02
C MET A 138 19.03 -23.26 26.43
N ALA A 139 18.61 -24.53 26.40
CA ALA A 139 17.28 -24.91 25.97
C ALA A 139 16.69 -26.01 26.87
N PHE A 140 15.45 -25.81 27.32
CA PHE A 140 14.69 -26.79 28.12
C PHE A 140 13.50 -27.31 27.32
N GLN A 141 13.32 -28.63 27.23
CA GLN A 141 12.29 -29.28 26.41
C GLN A 141 11.63 -30.46 27.14
N GLU A 142 10.45 -30.88 26.69
CA GLU A 142 9.77 -32.15 27.07
C GLU A 142 9.32 -32.35 28.54
N ALA A 143 9.87 -31.63 29.52
CA ALA A 143 9.47 -31.73 30.93
C ALA A 143 9.54 -30.39 31.68
N ALA A 144 9.23 -30.42 32.98
CA ALA A 144 9.27 -29.27 33.88
C ALA A 144 10.69 -28.97 34.40
N HIS A 145 11.64 -28.80 33.47
CA HIS A 145 13.02 -28.47 33.76
C HIS A 145 13.16 -27.08 34.40
N LYS A 146 14.14 -26.94 35.30
CA LYS A 146 14.34 -25.68 36.04
C LYS A 146 15.81 -25.29 36.17
N LEU A 147 16.06 -23.99 36.11
CA LEU A 147 17.26 -23.31 36.59
C LEU A 147 16.83 -22.43 37.76
N LEU A 148 17.22 -22.81 38.97
CA LEU A 148 16.88 -22.11 40.20
C LEU A 148 18.11 -21.41 40.77
N CYS A 149 17.93 -20.23 41.34
CA CYS A 149 18.97 -19.50 42.05
C CYS A 149 18.39 -18.86 43.30
N ALA A 150 19.10 -19.00 44.42
CA ALA A 150 18.68 -18.44 45.70
C ALA A 150 18.78 -16.92 45.75
N ASP A 151 19.81 -16.35 45.12
CA ASP A 151 20.14 -14.93 45.24
C ASP A 151 19.62 -14.09 44.07
N ALA A 152 19.26 -12.84 44.37
CA ALA A 152 18.93 -11.85 43.34
C ALA A 152 20.14 -11.60 42.43
N ALA A 153 19.92 -11.52 41.12
CA ALA A 153 20.94 -11.40 40.09
C ALA A 153 22.05 -12.47 40.13
N GLY A 154 21.80 -13.63 40.74
CA GLY A 154 22.76 -14.73 40.80
C GLY A 154 22.92 -15.48 39.47
N VAL A 155 21.98 -15.35 38.52
CA VAL A 155 22.13 -15.86 37.15
C VAL A 155 22.10 -14.71 36.15
N SER A 156 23.15 -14.58 35.33
CA SER A 156 23.19 -13.62 34.23
C SER A 156 23.30 -14.30 32.86
N PHE A 157 22.33 -14.01 32.01
CA PHE A 157 22.40 -14.22 30.56
C PHE A 157 23.10 -13.00 29.96
N GLU A 158 24.34 -13.18 29.51
CA GLU A 158 25.23 -12.15 28.97
C GLU A 158 24.84 -11.74 27.53
N THR A 159 25.43 -10.67 27.01
CA THR A 159 25.22 -10.23 25.63
C THR A 159 25.48 -11.36 24.64
N GLY A 160 24.55 -11.60 23.71
CA GLY A 160 24.60 -12.67 22.72
C GLY A 160 24.09 -14.03 23.20
N SER A 161 23.80 -14.19 24.48
CA SER A 161 23.24 -15.45 25.01
C SER A 161 21.77 -15.64 24.66
N VAL A 162 21.35 -16.91 24.60
CA VAL A 162 19.97 -17.29 24.28
C VAL A 162 19.46 -18.34 25.25
N PHE A 163 18.32 -18.08 25.88
CA PHE A 163 17.53 -19.11 26.57
C PHE A 163 16.31 -19.49 25.74
N THR A 164 16.05 -20.79 25.58
CA THR A 164 14.87 -21.30 24.88
C THR A 164 14.02 -22.19 25.80
N ALA A 165 12.80 -21.75 26.12
CA ALA A 165 11.76 -22.61 26.65
C ALA A 165 11.14 -23.37 25.48
N GLY A 166 11.75 -24.50 25.13
CA GLY A 166 11.50 -25.25 23.90
C GLY A 166 10.28 -26.17 23.96
N THR A 167 10.03 -26.88 22.86
CA THR A 167 8.83 -27.70 22.66
C THR A 167 8.61 -28.71 23.79
N GLY A 168 7.36 -28.85 24.22
CA GLY A 168 6.98 -29.81 25.28
C GLY A 168 7.40 -29.42 26.69
N MET A 169 8.10 -28.29 26.89
CA MET A 169 8.39 -27.79 28.22
C MET A 169 7.09 -27.49 28.99
N THR A 170 7.09 -27.78 30.29
CA THR A 170 5.99 -27.44 31.21
C THR A 170 6.51 -26.63 32.41
N GLY A 171 5.64 -25.91 33.12
CA GLY A 171 6.03 -25.12 34.30
C GLY A 171 6.97 -23.93 33.98
N ASN A 172 7.45 -23.24 35.01
CA ASN A 172 8.30 -22.05 34.87
C ASN A 172 9.79 -22.42 34.93
N ALA A 173 10.55 -22.05 33.90
CA ALA A 173 11.97 -22.34 33.77
C ALA A 173 12.82 -21.87 34.95
N PHE A 174 12.45 -20.76 35.57
CA PHE A 174 13.25 -20.09 36.59
C PHE A 174 12.68 -20.20 38.02
N GLY A 175 11.62 -20.98 38.20
CA GLY A 175 10.91 -21.09 39.49
C GLY A 175 9.89 -19.96 39.71
N THR A 176 9.44 -19.80 40.96
CA THR A 176 8.30 -18.93 41.31
C THR A 176 8.49 -18.05 42.55
N THR A 177 9.62 -18.16 43.25
CA THR A 177 9.81 -17.54 44.58
C THR A 177 10.99 -16.60 44.69
N SER A 178 12.15 -16.94 44.09
CA SER A 178 13.37 -16.12 44.17
C SER A 178 13.27 -14.92 43.24
N LEU A 179 12.83 -13.79 43.77
CA LEU A 179 12.59 -12.59 42.95
C LEU A 179 13.89 -12.03 42.36
N ASN A 180 13.82 -11.61 41.10
CA ASN A 180 14.92 -11.00 40.36
C ASN A 180 16.23 -11.85 40.32
N SER A 181 16.15 -13.17 40.51
CA SER A 181 17.33 -14.04 40.56
C SER A 181 17.97 -14.29 39.19
N VAL A 182 17.23 -14.08 38.11
CA VAL A 182 17.70 -14.27 36.74
C VAL A 182 17.66 -12.95 35.97
N VAL A 183 18.77 -12.57 35.36
CA VAL A 183 18.91 -11.31 34.61
C VAL A 183 19.27 -11.60 33.16
N PHE A 184 18.42 -11.14 32.25
CA PHE A 184 18.73 -11.04 30.82
C PHE A 184 19.35 -9.68 30.55
N LYS A 185 20.67 -9.65 30.31
CA LYS A 185 21.41 -8.41 30.02
C LYS A 185 21.14 -7.92 28.60
N SER A 186 21.51 -6.67 28.32
CA SER A 186 21.45 -6.08 26.98
C SER A 186 22.06 -7.02 25.91
N GLY A 187 21.31 -7.27 24.84
CA GLY A 187 21.67 -8.17 23.74
C GLY A 187 21.48 -9.68 24.00
N SER A 188 20.93 -10.08 25.15
CA SER A 188 20.49 -11.47 25.40
C SER A 188 19.05 -11.70 24.94
N VAL A 189 18.68 -12.97 24.71
CA VAL A 189 17.35 -13.35 24.20
C VAL A 189 16.71 -14.45 25.04
N TYR A 190 15.44 -14.27 25.39
CA TYR A 190 14.55 -15.34 25.86
C TYR A 190 13.56 -15.71 24.76
N VAL A 191 13.53 -16.98 24.37
CA VAL A 191 12.61 -17.54 23.37
C VAL A 191 11.58 -18.42 24.06
N HIS A 192 10.29 -18.13 23.83
CA HIS A 192 9.17 -18.86 24.42
C HIS A 192 8.43 -19.70 23.37
N ASN A 193 8.59 -21.03 23.44
CA ASN A 193 7.93 -22.01 22.56
C ASN A 193 7.02 -22.97 23.33
N ALA A 194 7.18 -23.11 24.64
CA ALA A 194 6.27 -23.82 25.52
C ALA A 194 6.51 -23.42 26.99
N GLY A 195 5.80 -24.07 27.90
CA GLY A 195 5.95 -23.88 29.34
C GLY A 195 5.16 -22.69 29.89
N GLY A 196 5.38 -22.42 31.18
CA GLY A 196 4.90 -21.21 31.85
C GLY A 196 5.78 -20.01 31.53
N ASN A 197 5.24 -18.80 31.73
CA ASN A 197 5.99 -17.55 31.53
C ASN A 197 7.24 -17.49 32.44
N PRO A 198 8.31 -16.79 32.04
CA PRO A 198 9.56 -16.76 32.82
C PRO A 198 9.46 -15.94 34.11
N PHE A 199 8.46 -15.07 34.25
CA PHE A 199 8.30 -14.24 35.46
C PHE A 199 8.03 -15.09 36.70
N GLY A 200 7.28 -16.20 36.56
CA GLY A 200 7.14 -17.27 37.55
C GLY A 200 6.38 -16.91 38.84
N ALA A 201 6.78 -15.84 39.51
CA ALA A 201 6.17 -15.30 40.71
C ALA A 201 4.81 -14.64 40.40
N SER A 202 3.96 -14.53 41.41
CA SER A 202 2.66 -13.85 41.32
C SER A 202 2.84 -12.38 40.93
N GLN A 203 2.04 -11.90 39.98
CA GLN A 203 2.09 -10.51 39.51
C GLN A 203 1.85 -9.50 40.65
N PRO A 204 2.57 -8.36 40.69
CA PRO A 204 3.54 -7.88 39.69
C PRO A 204 4.98 -8.44 39.87
N ASN A 205 5.27 -9.17 40.94
CA ASN A 205 6.63 -9.63 41.30
C ASN A 205 7.22 -10.61 40.29
N SER A 206 8.48 -10.44 39.87
CA SER A 206 9.14 -11.27 38.86
C SER A 206 10.37 -12.00 39.40
N VAL A 207 10.61 -13.21 38.91
CA VAL A 207 11.88 -13.94 39.02
C VAL A 207 12.91 -13.43 38.01
N VAL A 208 12.47 -13.02 36.81
CA VAL A 208 13.36 -12.50 35.76
C VAL A 208 13.38 -10.99 35.70
N VAL A 209 14.55 -10.44 35.35
CA VAL A 209 14.72 -9.04 34.97
C VAL A 209 15.21 -8.99 33.53
N PHE A 210 14.44 -8.35 32.66
CA PHE A 210 14.88 -8.00 31.30
C PHE A 210 15.48 -6.59 31.33
N GLN A 211 16.78 -6.48 31.14
CA GLN A 211 17.44 -5.17 30.99
C GLN A 211 17.14 -4.60 29.60
N THR A 212 17.10 -3.28 29.46
CA THR A 212 16.90 -2.60 28.18
C THR A 212 17.83 -3.16 27.09
N ALA A 213 17.28 -3.36 25.90
CA ALA A 213 17.88 -4.04 24.74
C ALA A 213 18.14 -5.56 24.89
N SER A 214 17.62 -6.21 25.94
CA SER A 214 17.35 -7.67 25.89
C SER A 214 16.03 -7.94 25.19
N LEU A 215 15.86 -9.14 24.64
CA LEU A 215 14.69 -9.51 23.85
C LEU A 215 13.91 -10.66 24.48
N PHE A 216 12.60 -10.47 24.68
CA PHE A 216 11.64 -11.55 24.87
C PHE A 216 10.93 -11.83 23.55
N ARG A 217 11.07 -13.05 23.02
CA ARG A 217 10.41 -13.52 21.80
C ARG A 217 9.35 -14.56 22.13
N LEU A 218 8.10 -14.26 21.80
CA LEU A 218 6.97 -15.19 21.88
C LEU A 218 6.77 -15.90 20.54
N GLN A 219 7.03 -17.22 20.48
CA GLN A 219 6.77 -18.01 19.27
C GLN A 219 5.57 -18.94 19.40
N THR A 220 5.02 -19.17 20.60
CA THR A 220 3.75 -19.88 20.84
C THR A 220 3.14 -19.42 22.17
N GLY A 221 1.92 -19.88 22.49
CA GLY A 221 1.33 -19.71 23.82
C GLY A 221 0.81 -18.30 24.14
N SER A 222 0.54 -18.07 25.42
CA SER A 222 -0.01 -16.81 25.94
C SER A 222 1.07 -15.93 26.54
N VAL A 223 0.90 -14.61 26.43
CA VAL A 223 1.82 -13.64 27.04
C VAL A 223 1.36 -13.21 28.44
N ALA A 224 2.31 -12.84 29.31
CA ALA A 224 2.04 -12.39 30.68
C ALA A 224 2.33 -10.88 30.83
N PHE A 225 1.37 -10.02 30.52
CA PHE A 225 1.57 -8.57 30.55
C PHE A 225 1.24 -7.90 31.89
N THR A 226 0.22 -8.38 32.61
CA THR A 226 -0.32 -7.71 33.79
C THR A 226 0.76 -7.39 34.84
N GLY A 227 1.05 -6.10 35.02
CA GLY A 227 2.02 -5.61 36.00
C GLY A 227 3.49 -5.95 35.68
N ARG A 228 3.80 -6.36 34.44
CA ARG A 228 5.15 -6.80 34.04
C ARG A 228 5.94 -5.72 33.32
N THR A 229 7.25 -5.87 33.37
CA THR A 229 8.20 -5.08 32.60
C THR A 229 8.95 -6.00 31.66
N TYR A 230 8.88 -5.68 30.38
CA TYR A 230 9.67 -6.24 29.30
C TYR A 230 10.67 -5.18 28.86
N ALA A 231 11.83 -5.62 28.36
CA ALA A 231 12.65 -4.79 27.49
C ALA A 231 12.04 -4.85 26.09
N ASP A 232 12.73 -5.41 25.10
CA ASP A 232 12.15 -5.59 23.77
C ASP A 232 11.22 -6.81 23.76
N PHE A 233 10.04 -6.64 23.19
CA PHE A 233 9.05 -7.70 23.02
C PHE A 233 8.85 -7.97 21.52
N GLU A 234 9.00 -9.23 21.12
CA GLU A 234 8.71 -9.72 19.78
C GLU A 234 7.60 -10.77 19.80
N TYR A 235 6.53 -10.56 19.04
CA TYR A 235 5.59 -11.62 18.68
C TYR A 235 5.99 -12.21 17.32
N ASN A 236 6.36 -13.49 17.32
CA ASN A 236 6.84 -14.22 16.17
C ASN A 236 6.13 -15.56 16.03
N ASN A 237 4.80 -15.53 15.97
CA ASN A 237 3.95 -16.70 15.75
C ASN A 237 2.93 -16.38 14.66
N ASN A 238 2.71 -17.29 13.71
CA ASN A 238 1.81 -17.05 12.57
C ASN A 238 0.30 -17.05 12.94
N GLY A 239 -0.04 -17.50 14.14
CA GLY A 239 -1.39 -17.52 14.68
C GLY A 239 -1.81 -16.20 15.30
N SER A 240 -2.74 -16.29 16.25
CA SER A 240 -3.19 -15.13 17.02
C SER A 240 -2.87 -15.29 18.51
N CYS A 241 -2.54 -14.17 19.16
CA CYS A 241 -2.36 -14.08 20.61
C CYS A 241 -3.14 -12.88 21.14
N SER A 242 -3.68 -13.01 22.35
CA SER A 242 -4.37 -11.92 23.03
C SER A 242 -3.79 -11.70 24.42
N ALA A 243 -3.27 -10.51 24.67
CA ALA A 243 -2.92 -10.05 26.01
C ALA A 243 -4.13 -9.35 26.64
N SER A 244 -4.42 -9.65 27.91
CA SER A 244 -5.44 -8.94 28.69
C SER A 244 -4.97 -8.79 30.14
N GLY A 245 -5.45 -7.74 30.81
CA GLY A 245 -4.97 -7.41 32.15
C GLY A 245 -5.31 -5.99 32.59
N THR A 246 -5.47 -5.82 33.91
CA THR A 246 -5.87 -4.55 34.55
C THR A 246 -4.70 -3.80 35.20
N SER A 247 -3.50 -4.37 35.21
CA SER A 247 -2.28 -3.70 35.70
C SER A 247 -1.39 -3.34 34.54
N ALA A 248 -0.81 -2.14 34.58
CA ALA A 248 0.02 -1.60 33.52
C ALA A 248 1.20 -2.52 33.17
N VAL A 249 1.45 -2.70 31.88
CA VAL A 249 2.68 -3.30 31.35
C VAL A 249 3.64 -2.20 30.88
N VAL A 250 4.94 -2.45 30.97
CA VAL A 250 6.00 -1.60 30.41
C VAL A 250 6.79 -2.42 29.40
N ILE A 251 7.00 -1.85 28.22
CA ILE A 251 7.77 -2.44 27.11
C ILE A 251 8.74 -1.37 26.60
N ASP A 252 9.97 -1.74 26.26
CA ASP A 252 10.86 -0.88 25.50
C ASP A 252 10.42 -0.88 24.03
N ASN A 253 10.89 -1.79 23.17
CA ASN A 253 10.40 -1.91 21.78
C ASN A 253 9.32 -2.99 21.62
N MET A 254 8.33 -2.76 20.76
CA MET A 254 7.29 -3.73 20.41
C MET A 254 7.36 -4.09 18.93
N THR A 255 7.65 -5.36 18.64
CA THR A 255 7.79 -5.87 17.26
C THR A 255 6.83 -7.03 17.02
N ILE A 256 6.06 -6.96 15.94
CA ILE A 256 5.22 -8.07 15.46
C ILE A 256 5.79 -8.52 14.11
N THR A 257 6.46 -9.67 14.07
CA THR A 257 7.12 -10.18 12.86
C THR A 257 6.20 -11.04 12.00
N GLN A 258 5.17 -11.66 12.59
CA GLN A 258 4.15 -12.46 11.88
C GLN A 258 2.90 -12.63 12.75
N GLY A 259 1.79 -13.06 12.13
CA GLY A 259 0.52 -13.33 12.80
C GLY A 259 -0.20 -12.09 13.34
N VAL A 260 -1.10 -12.31 14.31
CA VAL A 260 -1.99 -11.29 14.86
C VAL A 260 -1.82 -11.18 16.38
N PHE A 261 -1.33 -10.04 16.85
CA PHE A 261 -1.23 -9.75 18.28
C PHE A 261 -2.30 -8.75 18.72
N ASN A 262 -3.13 -9.16 19.68
CA ASN A 262 -4.20 -8.33 20.24
C ASN A 262 -3.81 -7.87 21.65
N MET A 263 -3.58 -6.57 21.83
CA MET A 263 -3.26 -5.96 23.12
C MET A 263 -4.54 -5.39 23.76
N ASN A 264 -5.31 -6.27 24.41
CA ASN A 264 -6.63 -5.95 25.01
C ASN A 264 -6.48 -5.56 26.49
N MET A 265 -5.49 -4.73 26.79
CA MET A 265 -5.15 -4.35 28.17
C MET A 265 -5.95 -3.13 28.63
N THR A 266 -6.41 -3.13 29.89
CA THR A 266 -7.33 -2.11 30.46
C THR A 266 -6.76 -1.35 31.66
N GLY A 267 -5.51 -1.63 32.04
CA GLY A 267 -4.89 -1.02 33.21
C GLY A 267 -4.68 0.50 33.13
N THR A 268 -4.81 1.14 34.30
CA THR A 268 -4.61 2.57 34.54
C THR A 268 -3.28 2.84 35.27
N PRO A 269 -2.56 3.96 35.02
CA PRO A 269 -2.92 5.09 34.15
C PRO A 269 -2.65 4.85 32.66
N GLY A 270 -2.31 3.63 32.25
CA GLY A 270 -2.04 3.22 30.87
C GLY A 270 -0.85 2.28 30.78
N HIS A 271 -0.69 1.63 29.64
CA HIS A 271 0.39 0.70 29.31
C HIS A 271 1.49 1.44 28.56
N ARG A 272 2.75 1.25 28.93
CA ARG A 272 3.84 2.06 28.39
C ARG A 272 4.61 1.29 27.33
N ILE A 273 4.78 1.91 26.16
CA ILE A 273 5.77 1.50 25.16
C ILE A 273 6.76 2.65 25.07
N LYS A 274 8.01 2.41 25.47
CA LYS A 274 9.06 3.43 25.58
C LYS A 274 9.91 3.57 24.32
N GLY A 275 9.85 2.59 23.44
CA GLY A 275 10.59 2.50 22.18
C GLY A 275 9.66 2.40 20.98
N ASN A 276 10.16 1.83 19.89
CA ASN A 276 9.46 1.79 18.61
C ASN A 276 8.38 0.71 18.57
N ILE A 277 7.39 0.92 17.71
CA ILE A 277 6.41 -0.10 17.31
C ILE A 277 6.68 -0.47 15.84
N THR A 278 6.89 -1.76 15.58
CA THR A 278 7.17 -2.27 14.23
C THR A 278 6.29 -3.46 13.91
N VAL A 279 5.52 -3.41 12.81
CA VAL A 279 4.66 -4.51 12.36
C VAL A 279 5.04 -4.92 10.94
N ALA A 280 5.52 -6.15 10.77
CA ALA A 280 5.96 -6.67 9.49
C ALA A 280 4.80 -6.87 8.50
N SER A 281 5.11 -6.93 7.21
CA SER A 281 4.12 -7.19 6.15
C SER A 281 3.34 -8.49 6.43
N GLY A 282 2.01 -8.44 6.29
CA GLY A 282 1.11 -9.56 6.58
C GLY A 282 0.85 -9.81 8.08
N ALA A 283 1.53 -9.11 8.99
CA ALA A 283 1.27 -9.17 10.43
C ALA A 283 0.29 -8.07 10.87
N SER A 284 -0.28 -8.22 12.08
CA SER A 284 -1.23 -7.25 12.64
C SER A 284 -1.04 -7.02 14.14
N LEU A 285 -1.14 -5.75 14.55
CA LEU A 285 -1.20 -5.32 15.95
C LEU A 285 -2.54 -4.61 16.21
N ASN A 286 -3.35 -5.16 17.12
CA ASN A 286 -4.67 -4.64 17.42
C ASN A 286 -4.77 -4.16 18.88
N PHE A 287 -5.33 -2.97 19.09
CA PHE A 287 -5.67 -2.45 20.42
C PHE A 287 -7.19 -2.43 20.60
N SER A 288 -7.77 -3.51 21.12
CA SER A 288 -9.23 -3.64 21.23
C SER A 288 -9.66 -4.10 22.64
N PRO A 289 -9.36 -3.30 23.68
CA PRO A 289 -9.72 -3.66 25.05
C PRO A 289 -11.25 -3.66 25.24
N SER A 290 -11.74 -4.51 26.16
CA SER A 290 -13.17 -4.64 26.46
C SER A 290 -13.77 -3.46 27.22
N SER A 291 -12.92 -2.63 27.84
CA SER A 291 -13.23 -1.35 28.45
C SER A 291 -12.13 -0.35 28.11
N ALA A 292 -12.28 0.92 28.48
CA ALA A 292 -11.27 1.95 28.24
C ALA A 292 -9.87 1.46 28.63
N GLY A 293 -8.93 1.53 27.68
CA GLY A 293 -7.53 1.16 27.87
C GLY A 293 -6.63 2.08 27.07
N THR A 294 -5.52 2.51 27.66
CA THR A 294 -4.62 3.49 27.05
C THR A 294 -3.22 2.94 26.83
N ILE A 295 -2.64 3.17 25.65
CA ILE A 295 -1.21 2.98 25.39
C ILE A 295 -0.52 4.34 25.43
N ASN A 296 0.55 4.43 26.21
CA ASN A 296 1.37 5.63 26.38
C ASN A 296 2.67 5.45 25.60
N LEU A 297 2.91 6.34 24.64
CA LEU A 297 4.19 6.51 23.96
C LEU A 297 4.94 7.63 24.68
N ASP A 298 5.79 7.24 25.63
CA ASP A 298 6.43 8.13 26.59
C ASP A 298 7.93 7.82 26.80
N GLY A 299 8.56 7.33 25.73
CA GLY A 299 9.99 7.16 25.63
C GLY A 299 10.78 8.46 25.81
N THR A 300 12.07 8.32 26.10
CA THR A 300 13.00 9.46 26.20
C THR A 300 13.63 9.84 24.86
N SER A 301 13.74 8.89 23.95
CA SER A 301 14.19 9.09 22.56
C SER A 301 12.98 9.19 21.64
N GLN A 302 13.15 9.79 20.46
CA GLN A 302 12.09 9.79 19.44
C GLN A 302 11.61 8.35 19.17
N GLN A 303 10.30 8.15 19.19
CA GLN A 303 9.68 6.85 18.90
C GLN A 303 9.13 6.84 17.48
N THR A 304 9.14 5.67 16.84
CA THR A 304 8.60 5.48 15.50
C THR A 304 7.57 4.35 15.49
N ILE A 305 6.45 4.56 14.81
CA ILE A 305 5.49 3.53 14.43
C ILE A 305 5.73 3.21 12.95
N SER A 306 6.04 1.96 12.62
CA SER A 306 6.52 1.59 11.28
C SER A 306 6.19 0.16 10.86
N GLY A 307 6.52 -0.16 9.62
CA GLY A 307 6.34 -1.48 9.02
C GLY A 307 5.09 -1.57 8.14
N ALA A 308 5.04 -2.57 7.27
CA ALA A 308 3.99 -2.72 6.25
C ALA A 308 2.77 -3.54 6.73
N GLY A 309 2.76 -4.00 7.99
CA GLY A 309 1.62 -4.68 8.58
C GLY A 309 0.54 -3.73 9.08
N SER A 310 -0.58 -4.30 9.54
CA SER A 310 -1.72 -3.50 9.99
C SER A 310 -1.61 -3.12 11.48
N ILE A 311 -1.98 -1.87 11.78
CA ILE A 311 -2.13 -1.38 13.16
C ILE A 311 -3.53 -0.82 13.30
N THR A 312 -4.34 -1.45 14.15
CA THR A 312 -5.75 -1.08 14.33
C THR A 312 -6.11 -0.86 15.80
N ALA A 313 -7.13 -0.05 16.07
CA ALA A 313 -7.66 0.14 17.41
C ALA A 313 -9.19 0.16 17.44
N GLY A 314 -9.78 -0.52 18.42
CA GLY A 314 -11.22 -0.51 18.68
C GLY A 314 -11.68 0.72 19.47
N SER A 315 -13.01 0.87 19.62
CA SER A 315 -13.69 2.04 20.21
C SER A 315 -13.32 2.36 21.67
N ASN A 316 -12.79 1.38 22.41
CA ASN A 316 -12.35 1.56 23.79
C ASN A 316 -10.86 1.88 23.92
N SER A 317 -10.12 1.88 22.82
CA SER A 317 -8.68 2.15 22.84
C SER A 317 -8.40 3.65 22.79
N GLY A 318 -7.39 4.07 23.56
CA GLY A 318 -6.75 5.36 23.45
C GLY A 318 -5.23 5.23 23.32
N ILE A 319 -4.63 6.08 22.49
CA ILE A 319 -3.19 6.24 22.42
C ILE A 319 -2.84 7.66 22.91
N THR A 320 -1.91 7.77 23.85
CA THR A 320 -1.40 9.04 24.35
C THR A 320 0.08 9.18 24.02
N THR A 321 0.48 10.26 23.38
CA THR A 321 1.88 10.59 23.13
C THR A 321 2.35 11.65 24.12
N ALA A 322 3.24 11.24 25.04
CA ALA A 322 3.88 12.10 26.03
C ALA A 322 5.40 12.18 25.83
N ASN A 323 5.89 11.74 24.68
CA ASN A 323 7.30 11.74 24.33
C ASN A 323 7.77 13.14 23.91
N ALA A 324 8.60 13.79 24.74
CA ALA A 324 9.13 15.12 24.46
C ALA A 324 10.05 15.18 23.22
N SER A 325 10.67 14.06 22.84
CA SER A 325 11.51 13.91 21.64
C SER A 325 10.69 13.64 20.37
N GLY A 326 9.38 13.38 20.52
CA GLY A 326 8.42 13.20 19.44
C GLY A 326 8.12 11.75 19.07
N VAL A 327 7.04 11.57 18.31
CA VAL A 327 6.60 10.30 17.74
C VAL A 327 6.46 10.45 16.22
N VAL A 328 7.04 9.54 15.45
CA VAL A 328 6.97 9.52 13.99
C VAL A 328 6.06 8.38 13.53
N ILE A 329 5.08 8.69 12.71
CA ILE A 329 4.22 7.72 12.02
C ILE A 329 4.80 7.52 10.62
N ASN A 330 5.44 6.37 10.41
CA ASN A 330 6.09 5.94 9.17
C ASN A 330 5.38 4.71 8.56
N THR A 331 4.05 4.70 8.65
CA THR A 331 3.16 3.72 8.00
C THR A 331 1.72 4.21 8.08
N ALA A 332 0.80 3.54 7.39
CA ALA A 332 -0.63 3.75 7.58
C ALA A 332 -1.09 3.15 8.91
N VAL A 333 -1.78 3.94 9.73
CA VAL A 333 -2.33 3.50 11.02
C VAL A 333 -3.80 3.90 11.17
N SER A 334 -4.61 2.98 11.68
CA SER A 334 -6.03 3.22 11.98
C SER A 334 -6.27 3.11 13.48
N LEU A 335 -6.47 4.23 14.16
CA LEU A 335 -6.66 4.30 15.59
C LEU A 335 -8.05 4.82 15.92
N ASN A 336 -8.37 4.84 17.21
CA ASN A 336 -9.64 5.33 17.71
C ASN A 336 -9.45 6.67 18.42
N ASN A 337 -9.15 6.68 19.72
CA ASN A 337 -8.82 7.90 20.45
C ASN A 337 -7.31 8.16 20.41
N PHE A 338 -6.90 9.39 20.13
CA PHE A 338 -5.49 9.78 20.05
C PHE A 338 -5.27 11.13 20.74
N SER A 339 -4.28 11.21 21.64
CA SER A 339 -4.00 12.41 22.43
C SER A 339 -2.51 12.76 22.41
N ILE A 340 -2.19 14.00 22.07
CA ILE A 340 -0.83 14.53 22.06
C ILE A 340 -0.68 15.47 23.25
N THR A 341 0.11 15.05 24.25
CA THR A 341 0.26 15.80 25.50
C THR A 341 1.65 16.44 25.66
N ALA A 342 2.66 15.95 24.95
CA ALA A 342 3.99 16.54 24.91
C ALA A 342 4.72 16.21 23.60
N GLY A 343 5.73 17.00 23.25
CA GLY A 343 6.52 16.83 22.03
C GLY A 343 5.71 17.10 20.77
N TYR A 344 5.88 16.26 19.75
CA TYR A 344 5.15 16.33 18.49
C TYR A 344 4.87 14.93 17.95
N VAL A 345 3.87 14.84 17.08
CA VAL A 345 3.59 13.69 16.24
C VAL A 345 3.73 14.12 14.79
N SER A 346 4.67 13.51 14.06
CA SER A 346 4.82 13.72 12.62
C SER A 346 4.33 12.52 11.83
N VAL A 347 3.45 12.75 10.85
CA VAL A 347 3.06 11.75 9.86
C VAL A 347 3.92 12.00 8.62
N LEU A 348 4.71 11.00 8.22
CA LEU A 348 5.61 11.11 7.09
C LEU A 348 4.85 11.14 5.74
N PRO A 349 5.49 11.65 4.66
CA PRO A 349 4.95 11.53 3.30
C PRO A 349 4.54 10.08 2.98
N ASN A 350 3.46 9.91 2.20
CA ASN A 350 2.86 8.61 1.86
C ASN A 350 2.31 7.78 3.04
N CYS A 351 2.31 8.32 4.26
CA CYS A 351 1.70 7.68 5.43
C CYS A 351 0.34 8.30 5.77
N SER A 352 -0.47 7.58 6.56
CA SER A 352 -1.80 8.04 6.96
C SER A 352 -2.09 7.76 8.43
N LEU A 353 -2.79 8.70 9.06
CA LEU A 353 -3.37 8.57 10.39
C LEU A 353 -4.89 8.66 10.27
N ILE A 354 -5.58 7.55 10.52
CA ILE A 354 -7.04 7.46 10.45
C ILE A 354 -7.58 7.34 11.87
N LEU A 355 -8.44 8.26 12.29
CA LEU A 355 -9.03 8.30 13.62
C LEU A 355 -10.54 8.23 13.55
N SER A 356 -11.09 7.19 14.17
CA SER A 356 -12.54 6.99 14.32
C SER A 356 -13.13 7.62 15.59
N GLY A 357 -12.27 7.94 16.57
CA GLY A 357 -12.65 8.54 17.85
C GLY A 357 -12.15 9.96 18.00
N THR A 358 -11.83 10.35 19.25
CA THR A 358 -11.41 11.71 19.58
C THR A 358 -9.93 11.94 19.29
N LEU A 359 -9.60 13.04 18.62
CA LEU A 359 -8.25 13.57 18.49
C LEU A 359 -8.08 14.79 19.40
N SER A 360 -7.14 14.72 20.34
CA SER A 360 -6.74 15.86 21.17
C SER A 360 -5.28 16.21 20.92
N ASN A 361 -4.98 17.51 20.76
CA ASN A 361 -3.62 18.00 20.66
C ASN A 361 -3.43 19.17 21.63
N GLY A 362 -2.83 18.87 22.78
CA GLY A 362 -2.55 19.86 23.83
C GLY A 362 -1.32 20.73 23.58
N VAL A 363 -0.53 20.46 22.53
CA VAL A 363 0.71 21.20 22.22
C VAL A 363 0.46 22.37 21.26
N GLY A 364 -0.62 22.34 20.48
CA GLY A 364 -0.95 23.37 19.49
C GLY A 364 -0.44 23.01 18.08
N THR A 365 -0.24 24.01 17.22
CA THR A 365 0.05 23.79 15.78
C THR A 365 1.33 23.01 15.49
N THR A 366 2.29 22.98 16.42
CA THR A 366 3.53 22.19 16.30
C THR A 366 3.39 20.75 16.81
N GLY A 367 2.29 20.45 17.52
CA GLY A 367 2.05 19.15 18.15
C GLY A 367 1.69 18.05 17.16
N LEU A 368 0.95 18.37 16.10
CA LEU A 368 0.58 17.42 15.04
C LEU A 368 1.02 17.98 13.70
N GLN A 369 1.85 17.24 12.98
CA GLN A 369 2.51 17.68 11.75
C GLN A 369 2.30 16.65 10.63
N LEU A 370 1.64 17.04 9.56
CA LEU A 370 1.48 16.24 8.35
C LEU A 370 2.53 16.70 7.33
N LEU A 371 3.50 15.86 7.03
CA LEU A 371 4.66 16.24 6.24
C LEU A 371 4.46 15.95 4.75
N SER A 372 5.17 16.70 3.90
CA SER A 372 5.13 16.56 2.44
C SER A 372 6.49 16.82 1.81
N ASP A 373 6.83 16.00 0.82
CA ASP A 373 8.03 16.13 0.00
C ASP A 373 7.72 15.74 -1.46
N ALA A 374 8.76 15.60 -2.28
CA ALA A 374 8.63 15.22 -3.68
C ALA A 374 8.02 13.82 -3.91
N THR A 375 8.03 12.95 -2.88
CA THR A 375 7.47 11.59 -2.96
C THR A 375 5.98 11.56 -2.61
N GLY A 376 5.47 12.55 -1.90
CA GLY A 376 4.06 12.62 -1.54
C GLY A 376 3.73 13.51 -0.36
N THR A 377 2.52 13.35 0.13
CA THR A 377 1.92 14.11 1.24
C THR A 377 1.30 13.15 2.23
N ALA A 378 1.44 13.43 3.52
CA ALA A 378 0.77 12.71 4.60
C ALA A 378 -0.74 12.96 4.60
N SER A 379 -1.52 12.00 5.11
CA SER A 379 -2.99 12.08 5.19
C SER A 379 -3.50 11.93 6.61
N LEU A 380 -4.53 12.69 6.98
CA LEU A 380 -5.21 12.63 8.27
C LEU A 380 -6.72 12.58 8.10
N GLN A 381 -7.35 11.58 8.70
CA GLN A 381 -8.80 11.53 8.91
C GLN A 381 -9.12 11.67 10.41
N HIS A 382 -9.91 12.68 10.77
CA HIS A 382 -10.38 12.91 12.14
C HIS A 382 -11.76 13.59 12.13
N ILE A 383 -12.50 13.44 13.24
CA ILE A 383 -13.86 14.00 13.41
C ILE A 383 -13.95 15.04 14.54
N THR A 384 -12.83 15.39 15.17
CA THR A 384 -12.81 16.33 16.30
C THR A 384 -12.59 17.76 15.81
N ALA A 385 -13.48 18.67 16.21
CA ALA A 385 -13.39 20.11 15.94
C ALA A 385 -12.17 20.76 16.61
N ASP A 386 -11.73 21.89 16.04
CA ASP A 386 -10.72 22.81 16.60
C ASP A 386 -9.34 22.20 16.92
N VAL A 387 -9.04 21.01 16.41
CA VAL A 387 -7.72 20.38 16.57
C VAL A 387 -6.68 21.21 15.84
N GLN A 388 -5.74 21.77 16.59
CA GLN A 388 -4.61 22.50 16.03
C GLN A 388 -3.60 21.54 15.41
N GLY A 389 -3.00 21.93 14.29
CA GLY A 389 -1.89 21.20 13.68
C GLY A 389 -1.29 21.97 12.50
N SER A 390 -0.35 21.32 11.82
CA SER A 390 0.23 21.81 10.58
C SER A 390 0.19 20.77 9.47
N VAL A 391 0.03 21.23 8.24
CA VAL A 391 -0.03 20.40 7.04
C VAL A 391 0.86 20.99 5.97
N GLN A 392 1.81 20.21 5.46
CA GLN A 392 2.75 20.66 4.44
C GLN A 392 2.27 20.31 3.04
N ARG A 393 2.58 21.17 2.07
CA ARG A 393 2.40 20.94 0.63
C ARG A 393 3.72 21.20 -0.10
N TYR A 394 4.29 20.14 -0.66
CA TYR A 394 5.40 20.24 -1.59
C TYR A 394 4.91 20.80 -2.94
N LEU A 395 5.60 21.83 -3.46
CA LEU A 395 5.31 22.48 -4.74
C LEU A 395 6.60 22.56 -5.56
N THR A 396 6.51 22.13 -6.82
CA THR A 396 7.59 22.30 -7.80
C THR A 396 7.70 23.75 -8.26
N LYS A 397 8.86 24.12 -8.77
CA LYS A 397 9.09 25.43 -9.39
C LYS A 397 8.68 25.44 -10.85
N TYR A 398 8.43 26.64 -11.38
CA TYR A 398 8.56 26.88 -12.80
C TYR A 398 10.04 26.98 -13.21
N ASN A 399 10.37 26.63 -14.44
CA ASN A 399 11.72 26.72 -15.02
C ASN A 399 11.90 27.97 -15.89
N SER A 400 10.81 28.49 -16.45
CA SER A 400 10.74 29.68 -17.29
C SER A 400 9.37 30.34 -17.16
N ALA A 401 9.24 31.61 -17.55
CA ALA A 401 7.92 32.26 -17.55
C ALA A 401 6.93 31.65 -18.59
N SER A 402 7.43 30.84 -19.53
CA SER A 402 6.66 30.25 -20.63
C SER A 402 6.12 28.86 -20.34
N ASP A 403 6.68 28.11 -19.39
CA ASP A 403 6.23 26.75 -19.08
C ASP A 403 4.89 26.70 -18.33
N ARG A 404 4.50 27.80 -17.65
CA ARG A 404 3.21 27.91 -16.95
C ARG A 404 2.98 26.74 -15.98
N MET A 405 4.03 26.31 -15.28
CA MET A 405 3.96 25.30 -14.21
C MET A 405 3.22 25.85 -12.98
N TYR A 406 1.90 25.93 -13.09
CA TYR A 406 1.00 26.37 -12.03
C TYR A 406 0.51 25.20 -11.18
N HIS A 407 0.23 25.47 -9.91
CA HIS A 407 -0.38 24.53 -8.97
C HIS A 407 -1.72 25.09 -8.50
N PHE A 408 -2.75 24.23 -8.45
CA PHE A 408 -4.00 24.56 -7.77
C PHE A 408 -3.92 24.12 -6.32
N VAL A 409 -4.04 25.07 -5.40
CA VAL A 409 -3.89 24.85 -3.95
C VAL A 409 -5.14 25.25 -3.19
N ALA A 410 -5.44 24.56 -2.10
CA ALA A 410 -6.55 24.84 -1.21
C ALA A 410 -6.14 24.62 0.25
N SER A 411 -6.89 25.20 1.19
CA SER A 411 -6.53 25.14 2.60
C SER A 411 -7.18 23.96 3.33
N PRO A 412 -6.40 23.16 4.08
CA PRO A 412 -6.91 22.10 4.94
C PRO A 412 -7.21 22.58 6.36
N VAL A 413 -7.09 23.90 6.61
CA VAL A 413 -7.32 24.55 7.91
C VAL A 413 -8.28 25.73 7.76
N ALA A 414 -8.97 26.11 8.85
CA ALA A 414 -10.13 27.01 8.76
C ALA A 414 -9.77 28.48 8.46
N ALA A 415 -8.56 28.93 8.79
CA ALA A 415 -8.18 30.34 8.73
C ALA A 415 -6.68 30.55 8.42
N GLN A 416 -6.16 29.87 7.39
CA GLN A 416 -4.76 30.06 6.98
C GLN A 416 -4.52 31.49 6.45
N PRO A 417 -3.59 32.27 7.02
CA PRO A 417 -3.14 33.51 6.41
C PRO A 417 -2.36 33.27 5.12
N ILE A 418 -2.60 34.09 4.09
CA ILE A 418 -1.87 34.00 2.82
C ILE A 418 -0.45 34.59 2.96
N GLN A 419 -0.32 35.74 3.63
CA GLN A 419 0.97 36.29 4.00
C GLN A 419 1.38 35.84 5.43
N THR A 420 2.64 35.52 5.70
CA THR A 420 3.80 35.57 4.78
C THR A 420 4.16 34.23 4.14
N GLU A 421 3.47 33.15 4.51
CA GLU A 421 3.85 31.78 4.16
C GLU A 421 3.74 31.50 2.64
N PHE A 422 2.60 31.84 2.05
CA PHE A 422 2.33 31.59 0.63
C PHE A 422 2.72 32.78 -0.24
N VAL A 423 2.58 34.00 0.28
CA VAL A 423 3.00 35.23 -0.37
C VAL A 423 3.83 36.05 0.59
N ALA A 424 5.05 36.45 0.20
CA ALA A 424 5.89 37.29 1.04
C ALA A 424 5.24 38.66 1.29
N ASN A 425 5.70 39.39 2.32
CA ASN A 425 5.30 40.76 2.56
C ASN A 425 6.53 41.70 2.50
N PRO A 426 6.67 42.55 1.46
CA PRO A 426 5.76 42.69 0.30
C PRO A 426 5.80 41.48 -0.66
N PRO A 427 4.79 41.30 -1.53
CA PRO A 427 4.78 40.22 -2.53
C PRO A 427 6.01 40.24 -3.43
N LEU A 428 6.57 39.06 -3.72
CA LEU A 428 7.70 38.93 -4.64
C LEU A 428 7.21 39.03 -6.10
N ALA A 429 7.95 39.75 -6.93
CA ALA A 429 7.62 39.88 -8.35
C ALA A 429 7.55 38.52 -9.08
N ALA A 430 8.46 37.61 -8.72
CA ALA A 430 8.60 36.28 -9.31
C ALA A 430 7.62 35.22 -8.75
N ALA A 431 6.87 35.54 -7.69
CA ALA A 431 5.84 34.64 -7.17
C ALA A 431 4.47 35.05 -7.70
N ASP A 432 3.71 34.06 -8.13
CA ASP A 432 2.38 34.23 -8.68
C ASP A 432 1.38 33.55 -7.75
N PHE A 433 0.37 34.30 -7.30
CA PHE A 433 -0.71 33.81 -6.45
C PHE A 433 -2.00 34.52 -6.88
N TYR A 434 -2.95 33.73 -7.38
CA TYR A 434 -4.19 34.21 -7.96
C TYR A 434 -5.41 33.51 -7.36
N ALA A 435 -6.52 34.25 -7.32
CA ALA A 435 -7.86 33.72 -7.13
C ALA A 435 -8.64 33.91 -8.43
N TYR A 436 -9.47 32.94 -8.78
CA TYR A 436 -10.38 33.08 -9.91
C TYR A 436 -11.64 33.84 -9.46
N ASP A 437 -12.00 34.89 -10.19
CA ASP A 437 -13.24 35.64 -10.02
C ASP A 437 -14.19 35.29 -11.17
N GLU A 438 -15.20 34.47 -10.89
CA GLU A 438 -16.20 34.06 -11.88
C GLU A 438 -17.03 35.24 -12.38
N LEU A 439 -17.40 36.17 -11.50
CA LEU A 439 -18.24 37.32 -11.86
C LEU A 439 -17.56 38.19 -12.91
N GLN A 440 -16.24 38.34 -12.83
CA GLN A 440 -15.46 39.13 -13.78
C GLN A 440 -14.81 38.29 -14.87
N ASN A 441 -14.83 36.95 -14.72
CA ASN A 441 -14.12 36.00 -15.57
C ASN A 441 -12.62 36.30 -15.70
N ILE A 442 -11.96 36.57 -14.58
CA ILE A 442 -10.53 36.91 -14.54
C ILE A 442 -9.78 36.22 -13.39
N TRP A 443 -8.46 36.13 -13.56
CA TRP A 443 -7.55 35.82 -12.47
C TRP A 443 -7.15 37.11 -11.74
N VAL A 444 -7.59 37.26 -10.49
CA VAL A 444 -7.19 38.36 -9.62
C VAL A 444 -5.86 38.01 -8.98
N ASN A 445 -4.84 38.86 -9.07
CA ASN A 445 -3.54 38.63 -8.45
C ASN A 445 -3.48 39.26 -7.05
N THR A 446 -2.75 38.63 -6.12
CA THR A 446 -2.36 39.20 -4.82
C THR A 446 -1.51 40.46 -4.92
N LYS A 447 -0.84 40.72 -6.05
CA LYS A 447 0.00 41.90 -6.29
C LYS A 447 -0.62 42.87 -7.29
N GLN A 448 -0.51 44.16 -7.01
CA GLN A 448 -0.77 45.24 -7.97
C GLN A 448 0.44 45.44 -8.91
N ALA A 449 0.27 46.24 -9.97
CA ALA A 449 1.34 46.56 -10.91
C ALA A 449 2.58 47.22 -10.26
N ASN A 450 2.41 47.89 -9.12
CA ASN A 450 3.49 48.49 -8.34
C ASN A 450 4.15 47.50 -7.34
N GLY A 451 3.76 46.22 -7.34
CA GLY A 451 4.27 45.18 -6.45
C GLY A 451 3.69 45.18 -5.03
N SER A 452 2.77 46.10 -4.70
CA SER A 452 2.10 46.12 -3.39
C SER A 452 0.99 45.07 -3.31
N TRP A 453 0.59 44.71 -2.09
CA TRP A 453 -0.57 43.86 -1.86
C TRP A 453 -1.82 44.47 -2.50
N ASN A 454 -2.60 43.63 -3.20
CA ASN A 454 -3.86 44.02 -3.79
C ASN A 454 -4.95 44.04 -2.70
N PRO A 455 -5.50 45.21 -2.32
CA PRO A 455 -6.50 45.30 -1.26
C PRO A 455 -7.84 44.64 -1.63
N ALA A 456 -8.06 44.32 -2.91
CA ALA A 456 -9.23 43.54 -3.35
C ALA A 456 -9.02 42.02 -3.16
N PHE A 457 -7.80 41.58 -2.83
CA PHE A 457 -7.50 40.18 -2.55
C PHE A 457 -7.73 39.85 -1.07
N GLU A 458 -8.33 38.70 -0.80
CA GLU A 458 -8.59 38.19 0.55
C GLU A 458 -7.31 37.93 1.36
N THR A 459 -7.33 38.15 2.67
CA THR A 459 -6.12 38.01 3.51
C THR A 459 -5.85 36.59 3.99
N ASN A 460 -6.88 35.75 4.02
CA ASN A 460 -6.82 34.35 4.41
C ASN A 460 -7.34 33.49 3.25
N PHE A 461 -6.93 32.22 3.21
CA PHE A 461 -7.59 31.24 2.38
C PHE A 461 -9.06 31.10 2.81
N ALA A 462 -9.97 31.16 1.85
CA ALA A 462 -11.35 30.76 2.06
C ALA A 462 -11.48 29.23 2.03
N VAL A 463 -12.18 28.67 3.00
CA VAL A 463 -12.37 27.21 3.10
C VAL A 463 -13.16 26.71 1.87
N GLY A 464 -12.67 25.65 1.24
CA GLY A 464 -13.27 25.06 0.04
C GLY A 464 -13.01 25.82 -1.26
N LYS A 465 -12.32 26.98 -1.22
CA LYS A 465 -11.88 27.72 -2.39
C LYS A 465 -10.49 27.26 -2.83
N GLY A 466 -10.26 27.17 -4.14
CA GLY A 466 -8.94 26.90 -4.70
C GLY A 466 -8.26 28.19 -5.19
N TYR A 467 -6.93 28.13 -5.28
CA TYR A 467 -6.05 29.22 -5.71
C TYR A 467 -5.03 28.70 -6.69
N LEU A 468 -4.59 29.55 -7.63
CA LEU A 468 -3.56 29.22 -8.60
C LEU A 468 -2.24 29.86 -8.15
N VAL A 469 -1.19 29.05 -8.02
CA VAL A 469 0.13 29.52 -7.59
C VAL A 469 1.27 29.06 -8.50
N ALA A 470 2.33 29.85 -8.59
CA ALA A 470 3.60 29.47 -9.19
C ALA A 470 4.76 30.14 -8.44
N TYR A 471 5.85 29.38 -8.27
CA TYR A 471 7.02 29.81 -7.52
C TYR A 471 8.32 29.58 -8.31
N PRO A 472 9.32 30.49 -8.16
CA PRO A 472 10.61 30.37 -8.85
C PRO A 472 11.52 29.27 -8.28
N ASP A 473 11.23 28.84 -7.05
CA ASP A 473 12.01 27.86 -6.30
C ASP A 473 11.10 26.73 -5.82
N ILE A 474 11.68 25.53 -5.71
CA ILE A 474 11.00 24.40 -5.06
C ILE A 474 10.73 24.82 -3.62
N SER A 475 9.50 24.66 -3.18
CA SER A 475 9.12 25.03 -1.82
C SER A 475 8.13 24.05 -1.22
N THR A 476 8.30 23.79 0.07
CA THR A 476 7.28 23.13 0.88
C THR A 476 6.59 24.20 1.71
N LYS A 477 5.31 24.45 1.41
CA LYS A 477 4.49 25.43 2.13
C LYS A 477 3.78 24.77 3.30
N THR A 478 3.58 25.49 4.39
CA THR A 478 2.95 24.96 5.61
C THR A 478 1.65 25.67 5.94
N PHE A 479 0.54 24.94 5.88
CA PHE A 479 -0.71 25.35 6.51
C PHE A 479 -0.63 25.12 8.02
N SER A 480 -1.08 26.07 8.84
CA SER A 480 -1.08 25.96 10.31
C SER A 480 -2.36 26.56 10.91
N GLY A 481 -3.04 25.79 11.74
CA GLY A 481 -4.27 26.23 12.42
C GLY A 481 -5.18 25.08 12.81
N ALA A 482 -6.47 25.39 13.01
CA ALA A 482 -7.50 24.39 13.23
C ALA A 482 -7.70 23.55 11.96
N LEU A 483 -7.46 22.25 12.06
CA LEU A 483 -7.62 21.29 10.97
C LEU A 483 -9.10 21.09 10.64
N ASN A 484 -9.43 21.26 9.36
CA ASN A 484 -10.81 21.16 8.89
C ASN A 484 -11.31 19.71 8.95
N ASN A 485 -12.53 19.57 9.44
CA ASN A 485 -13.34 18.36 9.42
C ASN A 485 -14.82 18.75 9.38
N GLY A 486 -15.71 17.76 9.30
CA GLY A 486 -17.16 17.99 9.23
C GLY A 486 -17.59 18.28 7.80
N ASP A 487 -18.77 18.88 7.64
CA ASP A 487 -19.34 19.14 6.32
C ASP A 487 -19.08 20.59 5.88
N TYR A 488 -18.72 20.78 4.61
CA TYR A 488 -18.52 22.10 3.99
C TYR A 488 -19.38 22.24 2.73
N VAL A 489 -20.23 23.27 2.71
CA VAL A 489 -21.02 23.64 1.54
C VAL A 489 -20.28 24.74 0.78
N VAL A 490 -19.74 24.40 -0.38
CA VAL A 490 -18.95 25.31 -1.22
C VAL A 490 -19.86 25.88 -2.31
N SER A 491 -19.90 27.21 -2.44
CA SER A 491 -20.70 27.90 -3.45
C SER A 491 -19.94 28.03 -4.77
N CYS A 492 -20.63 27.76 -5.89
CA CYS A 492 -20.14 27.94 -7.26
C CYS A 492 -21.11 28.85 -8.02
N SER A 493 -20.64 29.96 -8.60
CA SER A 493 -21.52 30.91 -9.32
C SER A 493 -21.49 30.73 -10.83
N HIS A 494 -22.58 31.13 -11.48
CA HIS A 494 -22.64 31.35 -12.92
C HIS A 494 -23.33 32.70 -13.17
N THR A 495 -22.58 33.68 -13.67
CA THR A 495 -23.08 35.04 -13.92
C THR A 495 -23.23 35.37 -15.41
N VAL A 496 -24.46 35.28 -15.93
CA VAL A 496 -24.78 35.54 -17.34
C VAL A 496 -24.24 36.90 -17.83
N GLY A 497 -23.60 36.87 -19.01
CA GLY A 497 -23.10 38.08 -19.69
C GLY A 497 -21.85 38.70 -19.06
N LYS A 498 -21.29 38.06 -18.02
CA LYS A 498 -20.00 38.45 -17.42
C LYS A 498 -19.12 37.21 -17.23
N GLY A 499 -19.49 36.39 -16.27
CA GLY A 499 -18.94 35.06 -16.03
C GLY A 499 -19.53 34.02 -16.96
N ASN A 500 -18.92 32.85 -16.96
CA ASN A 500 -19.32 31.71 -17.76
C ASN A 500 -19.33 30.41 -16.94
N GLY A 501 -19.61 30.50 -15.62
CA GLY A 501 -19.89 29.34 -14.79
C GLY A 501 -18.66 28.59 -14.23
N TRP A 502 -17.44 28.95 -14.60
CA TRP A 502 -16.24 28.32 -14.06
C TRP A 502 -15.96 28.75 -12.62
N ASN A 503 -15.58 27.79 -11.77
CA ASN A 503 -15.24 28.05 -10.37
C ASN A 503 -14.01 27.23 -9.98
N LEU A 504 -13.02 27.88 -9.36
CA LEU A 504 -11.89 27.19 -8.75
C LEU A 504 -12.21 26.89 -7.29
N ILE A 505 -12.52 25.63 -7.02
CA ILE A 505 -12.76 25.12 -5.66
C ILE A 505 -11.57 24.27 -5.22
N GLY A 506 -11.59 23.79 -3.98
CA GLY A 506 -10.58 22.81 -3.59
C GLY A 506 -10.91 22.04 -2.34
N ASN A 507 -10.15 20.98 -2.14
CA ASN A 507 -10.36 20.05 -1.03
C ASN A 507 -10.10 20.76 0.31
N PRO A 508 -11.12 20.87 1.19
CA PRO A 508 -11.00 21.57 2.45
C PRO A 508 -10.32 20.73 3.54
N TYR A 509 -10.03 19.44 3.34
CA TYR A 509 -9.57 18.53 4.39
C TYR A 509 -8.07 18.21 4.33
N PRO A 510 -7.46 17.80 5.46
CA PRO A 510 -6.10 17.25 5.51
C PRO A 510 -6.01 15.78 5.01
N SER A 511 -6.92 15.36 4.14
CA SER A 511 -6.93 14.04 3.49
C SER A 511 -7.55 14.16 2.10
N ALA A 512 -7.27 13.20 1.22
CA ALA A 512 -7.96 13.10 -0.06
C ALA A 512 -9.47 12.96 0.11
N VAL A 513 -10.21 13.39 -0.91
CA VAL A 513 -11.66 13.30 -1.03
C VAL A 513 -12.00 12.54 -2.30
N ASP A 514 -12.96 11.64 -2.24
CA ASP A 514 -13.51 10.97 -3.41
C ASP A 514 -14.64 11.82 -4.02
N TRP A 515 -14.43 12.31 -5.25
CA TRP A 515 -15.41 13.09 -6.02
C TRP A 515 -16.76 12.38 -6.13
N ASN A 516 -16.76 11.07 -6.32
CA ASN A 516 -17.99 10.30 -6.54
C ASN A 516 -18.85 10.17 -5.28
N LEU A 517 -18.30 10.54 -4.12
CA LEU A 517 -19.02 10.57 -2.84
C LEU A 517 -19.48 11.99 -2.46
N LEU A 518 -19.16 13.01 -3.27
CA LEU A 518 -19.63 14.37 -3.06
C LEU A 518 -21.08 14.54 -3.53
N SER A 519 -21.79 15.46 -2.88
CA SER A 519 -23.11 15.89 -3.35
C SER A 519 -22.95 17.14 -4.23
N LEU A 520 -23.13 16.98 -5.54
CA LEU A 520 -22.96 18.04 -6.55
C LEU A 520 -24.26 18.86 -6.79
N GLY A 521 -25.41 18.35 -6.34
CA GLY A 521 -26.72 18.89 -6.71
C GLY A 521 -27.04 18.69 -8.21
N ASP A 522 -28.03 19.40 -8.73
CA ASP A 522 -28.42 19.42 -10.15
C ASP A 522 -27.77 20.58 -10.94
N GLY A 523 -26.92 21.35 -10.28
CA GLY A 523 -26.40 22.62 -10.79
C GLY A 523 -24.95 22.60 -11.25
N ILE A 524 -24.24 21.49 -11.07
CA ILE A 524 -22.82 21.34 -11.39
C ILE A 524 -22.69 20.23 -12.43
N ASP A 525 -21.92 20.47 -13.49
CA ASP A 525 -21.61 19.41 -14.45
C ASP A 525 -20.70 18.36 -13.79
N ASN A 526 -20.93 17.07 -14.05
CA ASN A 526 -20.29 15.96 -13.35
C ASN A 526 -18.86 15.65 -13.85
N ALA A 527 -18.11 16.71 -14.17
CA ALA A 527 -16.73 16.65 -14.61
C ALA A 527 -15.84 17.44 -13.65
N LEU A 528 -14.66 16.89 -13.37
CA LEU A 528 -13.63 17.54 -12.58
C LEU A 528 -12.37 17.78 -13.41
N TYR A 529 -11.70 18.89 -13.14
CA TYR A 529 -10.60 19.41 -13.96
C TYR A 529 -9.40 19.76 -13.08
N TYR A 530 -8.31 19.00 -13.22
CA TYR A 530 -7.03 19.31 -12.60
C TYR A 530 -6.14 20.06 -13.57
N TYR A 531 -5.31 20.96 -13.06
CA TYR A 531 -4.14 21.42 -13.79
C TYR A 531 -2.91 20.63 -13.32
N ASP A 532 -2.33 19.84 -14.21
CA ASP A 532 -1.13 19.04 -13.96
C ASP A 532 0.10 19.90 -14.25
N ALA A 533 0.75 20.41 -13.21
CA ALA A 533 1.91 21.28 -13.32
C ALA A 533 3.08 20.63 -14.08
N ALA A 534 3.22 19.30 -14.03
CA ALA A 534 4.33 18.59 -14.69
C ALA A 534 4.04 18.36 -16.19
N ALA A 535 2.77 18.17 -16.54
CA ALA A 535 2.33 18.12 -17.93
C ALA A 535 2.02 19.50 -18.52
N GLU A 536 1.99 20.54 -17.68
CA GLU A 536 1.64 21.92 -18.03
C GLU A 536 0.25 22.00 -18.69
N ASN A 537 -0.66 21.07 -18.38
CA ASN A 537 -1.93 20.90 -19.10
C ASN A 537 -3.05 20.42 -18.17
N TYR A 538 -4.29 20.56 -18.62
CA TYR A 538 -5.46 20.07 -17.89
C TYR A 538 -5.62 18.55 -18.00
N ARG A 539 -6.10 17.95 -16.92
CA ARG A 539 -6.56 16.56 -16.83
C ARG A 539 -8.03 16.54 -16.47
N TYR A 540 -8.73 15.53 -16.97
CA TYR A 540 -10.18 15.44 -16.92
C TYR A 540 -10.59 14.13 -16.25
N TYR A 541 -11.62 14.17 -15.42
CA TYR A 541 -12.27 12.96 -14.95
C TYR A 541 -13.79 13.14 -15.00
N LEU A 542 -14.45 12.10 -15.50
CA LEU A 542 -15.90 12.00 -15.57
C LEU A 542 -16.31 10.57 -15.24
N GLN A 543 -17.23 10.41 -14.29
CA GLN A 543 -17.85 9.13 -13.97
C GLN A 543 -19.13 8.98 -14.80
N LEU A 544 -19.15 8.01 -15.72
CA LEU A 544 -20.29 7.80 -16.60
C LEU A 544 -21.45 7.13 -15.84
N PRO A 545 -22.70 7.64 -15.95
CA PRO A 545 -23.85 7.06 -15.27
C PRO A 545 -24.11 5.60 -15.68
N GLY A 546 -24.24 4.73 -14.68
CA GLY A 546 -24.57 3.31 -14.89
C GLY A 546 -23.41 2.44 -15.38
N GLU A 547 -22.20 2.98 -15.47
CA GLU A 547 -21.01 2.25 -15.92
C GLU A 547 -19.98 2.09 -14.80
N SER A 548 -19.22 0.98 -14.83
CA SER A 548 -18.23 0.64 -13.81
C SER A 548 -16.84 1.24 -14.05
N GLY A 549 -16.69 2.13 -15.04
CA GLY A 549 -15.44 2.79 -15.39
C GLY A 549 -15.61 4.31 -15.48
N SER A 550 -14.50 5.02 -15.58
CA SER A 550 -14.45 6.47 -15.75
C SER A 550 -13.67 6.84 -17.01
N ILE A 551 -13.96 8.00 -17.56
CA ILE A 551 -13.32 8.51 -18.77
C ILE A 551 -12.50 9.76 -18.46
N GLY A 552 -11.43 9.96 -19.22
CA GLY A 552 -10.48 11.05 -19.03
C GLY A 552 -9.14 10.60 -18.44
N SER A 553 -8.20 11.55 -18.38
CA SER A 553 -6.80 11.33 -17.96
C SER A 553 -6.56 11.53 -16.46
N GLY A 554 -7.49 12.15 -15.73
CA GLY A 554 -7.45 12.37 -14.29
C GLY A 554 -8.20 11.31 -13.49
N GLN A 555 -8.22 11.41 -12.16
CA GLN A 555 -8.91 10.46 -11.28
C GLN A 555 -9.96 11.10 -10.37
N GLN A 556 -10.79 10.27 -9.73
CA GLN A 556 -11.85 10.69 -8.80
C GLN A 556 -11.33 11.30 -7.49
N TYR A 557 -10.13 10.94 -7.03
CA TYR A 557 -9.65 11.45 -5.75
C TYR A 557 -9.00 12.82 -5.91
N ILE A 558 -9.45 13.77 -5.10
CA ILE A 558 -8.89 15.11 -4.97
C ILE A 558 -7.95 15.09 -3.75
N PRO A 559 -6.62 15.13 -3.92
CA PRO A 559 -5.68 15.12 -2.81
C PRO A 559 -5.90 16.25 -1.79
N ALA A 560 -5.40 16.07 -0.57
CA ALA A 560 -5.40 17.16 0.41
C ALA A 560 -4.71 18.40 -0.17
N MET A 561 -5.27 19.58 0.08
CA MET A 561 -4.76 20.88 -0.40
C MET A 561 -4.76 21.04 -1.93
N GLN A 562 -5.41 20.15 -2.68
CA GLN A 562 -5.54 20.28 -4.13
C GLN A 562 -6.78 21.08 -4.52
N GLY A 563 -6.62 22.03 -5.43
CA GLY A 563 -7.74 22.71 -6.10
C GLY A 563 -8.13 22.05 -7.43
N ILE A 564 -9.38 22.24 -7.83
CA ILE A 564 -9.96 21.77 -9.09
C ILE A 564 -10.88 22.84 -9.70
N MET A 565 -10.92 22.91 -11.03
CA MET A 565 -11.98 23.65 -11.71
C MET A 565 -13.24 22.79 -11.79
N VAL A 566 -14.40 23.44 -11.62
CA VAL A 566 -15.74 22.89 -11.83
C VAL A 566 -16.59 23.90 -12.59
N HIS A 567 -17.63 23.42 -13.28
CA HIS A 567 -18.53 24.27 -14.05
C HIS A 567 -19.96 24.24 -13.47
N ALA A 568 -20.49 25.43 -13.20
CA ALA A 568 -21.87 25.61 -12.77
C ALA A 568 -22.79 25.72 -14.00
N LYS A 569 -23.61 24.68 -14.22
CA LYS A 569 -24.41 24.44 -15.42
C LYS A 569 -25.35 25.59 -15.78
N THR A 570 -26.00 26.19 -14.77
CA THR A 570 -27.01 27.24 -14.97
C THR A 570 -26.75 28.46 -14.11
N SER A 571 -27.22 29.62 -14.59
CA SER A 571 -27.09 30.91 -13.91
C SER A 571 -27.51 30.89 -12.44
N GLY A 572 -26.83 31.71 -11.62
CA GLY A 572 -27.06 31.81 -10.18
C GLY A 572 -26.01 31.06 -9.36
N THR A 573 -26.28 30.86 -8.07
CA THR A 573 -25.37 30.14 -7.16
C THR A 573 -25.78 28.68 -7.03
N LYS A 574 -24.83 27.79 -7.25
CA LYS A 574 -24.90 26.34 -7.07
C LYS A 574 -23.97 25.92 -5.94
N THR A 575 -24.07 24.67 -5.49
CA THR A 575 -23.29 24.21 -4.33
C THR A 575 -22.78 22.80 -4.49
N ILE A 576 -21.57 22.57 -3.99
CA ILE A 576 -21.01 21.23 -3.78
C ILE A 576 -20.83 21.02 -2.28
N THR A 577 -21.28 19.89 -1.77
CA THR A 577 -21.13 19.55 -0.35
C THR A 577 -20.04 18.51 -0.15
N PHE A 578 -18.98 18.93 0.54
CA PHE A 578 -17.94 18.08 1.09
C PHE A 578 -18.40 17.52 2.43
N THR A 579 -18.22 16.22 2.65
CA THR A 579 -18.57 15.55 3.91
C THR A 579 -17.43 14.70 4.42
N ASN A 580 -17.44 14.38 5.72
CA ASN A 580 -16.47 13.43 6.27
C ASN A 580 -16.56 12.04 5.61
N ALA A 581 -17.73 11.63 5.13
CA ALA A 581 -17.92 10.33 4.47
C ALA A 581 -17.24 10.23 3.10
N ALA A 582 -16.96 11.38 2.46
CA ALA A 582 -16.24 11.42 1.19
C ALA A 582 -14.71 11.39 1.37
N ARG A 583 -14.19 11.48 2.60
CA ARG A 583 -12.74 11.47 2.86
C ARG A 583 -12.16 10.06 2.70
N THR A 584 -10.94 9.99 2.20
CA THR A 584 -10.22 8.72 2.04
C THR A 584 -8.73 8.87 2.32
N ALA A 585 -8.08 7.78 2.71
CA ALA A 585 -6.62 7.69 2.85
C ALA A 585 -5.96 7.25 1.54
N SER A 586 -6.75 6.74 0.60
CA SER A 586 -6.32 6.39 -0.75
C SER A 586 -6.22 7.63 -1.63
N GLY A 587 -5.46 7.54 -2.73
CA GLY A 587 -5.44 8.59 -3.75
C GLY A 587 -4.73 9.90 -3.35
N GLN A 588 -4.13 9.98 -2.15
CA GLN A 588 -3.46 11.18 -1.63
C GLN A 588 -2.32 11.69 -2.54
N ASN A 589 -1.67 10.81 -3.30
CA ASN A 589 -0.52 11.15 -4.16
C ASN A 589 -0.71 10.68 -5.61
N VAL A 590 -1.94 10.38 -6.01
CA VAL A 590 -2.30 9.98 -7.36
C VAL A 590 -3.00 11.16 -8.03
N TYR A 591 -2.72 11.37 -9.32
CA TYR A 591 -3.35 12.43 -10.12
C TYR A 591 -3.90 11.88 -11.46
N TYR A 592 -3.53 10.64 -11.80
CA TYR A 592 -3.81 10.02 -13.09
C TYR A 592 -4.90 8.96 -12.96
N ASN A 593 -5.73 8.82 -14.00
CA ASN A 593 -6.67 7.72 -14.05
C ASN A 593 -5.94 6.38 -14.14
N SER A 594 -6.29 5.44 -13.26
CA SER A 594 -5.81 4.06 -13.31
C SER A 594 -6.94 3.06 -13.54
N GLN A 595 -8.18 3.54 -13.68
CA GLN A 595 -9.32 2.69 -14.01
C GLN A 595 -9.30 2.32 -15.49
N ALA A 596 -9.83 1.13 -15.81
CA ALA A 596 -10.04 0.75 -17.20
C ALA A 596 -11.05 1.71 -17.84
N ALA A 597 -10.72 2.19 -19.04
CA ALA A 597 -11.67 2.95 -19.85
C ALA A 597 -12.91 2.10 -20.11
N PRO A 598 -14.12 2.68 -20.09
CA PRO A 598 -15.34 1.93 -20.36
C PRO A 598 -15.38 1.35 -21.77
N THR A 599 -16.06 0.22 -21.93
CA THR A 599 -16.30 -0.39 -23.25
C THR A 599 -17.01 0.60 -24.17
N GLY A 600 -16.59 0.66 -25.43
CA GLY A 600 -17.12 1.63 -26.40
C GLY A 600 -16.42 3.00 -26.36
N SER A 601 -15.24 3.10 -25.74
CA SER A 601 -14.47 4.34 -25.67
C SER A 601 -13.26 4.34 -26.59
N ILE A 602 -12.86 5.53 -27.05
CA ILE A 602 -11.60 5.80 -27.71
C ILE A 602 -10.91 7.02 -27.08
N SER A 603 -9.63 6.88 -26.76
CA SER A 603 -8.75 7.98 -26.39
C SER A 603 -7.84 8.30 -27.57
N LEU A 604 -7.70 9.58 -27.90
CA LEU A 604 -6.80 10.06 -28.94
C LEU A 604 -5.78 10.99 -28.30
N LYS A 605 -4.51 10.68 -28.50
CA LYS A 605 -3.40 11.45 -27.94
C LYS A 605 -2.63 12.12 -29.07
N VAL A 606 -2.49 13.44 -28.99
CA VAL A 606 -1.58 14.20 -29.85
C VAL A 606 -0.28 14.48 -29.10
N VAL A 607 0.86 14.32 -29.77
CA VAL A 607 2.19 14.62 -29.23
C VAL A 607 2.92 15.56 -30.17
N SER A 608 3.63 16.55 -29.61
CA SER A 608 4.60 17.39 -30.33
C SER A 608 5.82 17.61 -29.44
N GLY A 609 6.96 17.04 -29.82
CA GLY A 609 8.15 17.02 -28.97
C GLY A 609 7.89 16.30 -27.63
N THR A 610 8.03 17.01 -26.51
CA THR A 610 7.74 16.50 -25.15
C THR A 610 6.33 16.82 -24.68
N TYR A 611 5.58 17.65 -25.42
CA TYR A 611 4.23 18.05 -25.06
C TYR A 611 3.21 17.08 -25.61
N ALA A 612 2.15 16.87 -24.85
CA ALA A 612 1.06 16.00 -25.23
C ALA A 612 -0.28 16.48 -24.68
N ASP A 613 -1.34 16.06 -25.35
CA ASP A 613 -2.71 16.30 -24.96
C ASP A 613 -3.60 15.16 -25.43
N GLU A 614 -4.71 14.96 -24.72
CA GLU A 614 -5.66 13.89 -24.98
C GLU A 614 -7.08 14.43 -25.17
N THR A 615 -7.84 13.78 -26.05
CA THR A 615 -9.30 13.90 -26.12
C THR A 615 -9.93 12.51 -26.13
N PHE A 616 -11.13 12.39 -25.60
CA PHE A 616 -11.82 11.13 -25.39
C PHE A 616 -13.20 11.18 -26.05
N VAL A 617 -13.60 10.07 -26.65
CA VAL A 617 -14.93 9.88 -27.23
C VAL A 617 -15.50 8.58 -26.68
N HIS A 618 -16.76 8.62 -26.24
CA HIS A 618 -17.44 7.45 -25.70
C HIS A 618 -18.85 7.33 -26.26
N PHE A 619 -19.21 6.13 -26.71
CA PHE A 619 -20.51 5.87 -27.32
C PHE A 619 -21.47 5.24 -26.30
N ASN A 620 -22.52 5.96 -25.91
CA ASN A 620 -23.49 5.54 -24.90
C ASN A 620 -24.93 5.88 -25.32
N ALA A 621 -25.89 5.03 -24.92
CA ALA A 621 -27.31 5.21 -25.26
C ALA A 621 -28.00 6.41 -24.57
N GLY A 622 -27.43 6.93 -23.50
CA GLY A 622 -27.90 8.11 -22.78
C GLY A 622 -27.25 9.42 -23.21
N ALA A 623 -26.16 9.39 -23.99
CA ALA A 623 -25.49 10.59 -24.48
C ALA A 623 -26.29 11.25 -25.62
N THR A 624 -26.11 12.56 -25.81
CA THR A 624 -26.82 13.35 -26.84
C THR A 624 -25.84 14.16 -27.68
N ALA A 625 -26.31 14.71 -28.82
CA ALA A 625 -25.49 15.59 -29.66
C ALA A 625 -25.23 17.00 -29.04
N ALA A 626 -26.09 17.43 -28.12
CA ALA A 626 -25.91 18.65 -27.35
C ALA A 626 -25.04 18.37 -26.11
N PHE A 627 -24.43 19.42 -25.55
CA PHE A 627 -23.62 19.25 -24.34
C PHE A 627 -24.47 18.70 -23.18
N ASP A 628 -23.99 17.61 -22.60
CA ASP A 628 -24.56 16.98 -21.42
C ASP A 628 -23.48 16.74 -20.35
N GLY A 629 -23.52 17.50 -19.26
CA GLY A 629 -22.55 17.42 -18.17
C GLY A 629 -22.44 16.08 -17.45
N ASP A 630 -23.34 15.11 -17.71
CA ASP A 630 -23.20 13.73 -17.22
C ASP A 630 -22.34 12.85 -18.13
N TYR A 631 -22.16 13.24 -19.40
CA TYR A 631 -21.46 12.47 -20.44
C TYR A 631 -20.30 13.23 -21.11
N ASP A 632 -20.27 14.55 -20.98
CA ASP A 632 -19.33 15.45 -21.62
C ASP A 632 -18.47 16.22 -20.60
N ALA A 633 -17.25 16.55 -21.03
CA ALA A 633 -16.40 17.49 -20.32
C ALA A 633 -15.85 18.53 -21.29
N TYR A 634 -16.05 19.81 -20.97
CA TYR A 634 -15.47 20.93 -21.71
C TYR A 634 -13.95 20.82 -21.88
N LYS A 635 -13.42 21.37 -22.96
CA LYS A 635 -11.98 21.54 -23.16
C LYS A 635 -11.49 22.78 -22.42
N LEU A 636 -10.64 22.59 -21.42
CA LEU A 636 -9.85 23.67 -20.83
C LEU A 636 -8.46 23.67 -21.47
N PHE A 637 -8.13 24.75 -22.16
CA PHE A 637 -6.84 24.87 -22.83
C PHE A 637 -5.72 25.13 -21.83
N SER A 638 -4.56 24.50 -22.07
CA SER A 638 -3.34 24.81 -21.33
C SER A 638 -3.03 26.31 -21.36
N TYR A 639 -2.44 26.81 -20.27
CA TYR A 639 -1.85 28.14 -20.24
C TYR A 639 -0.57 28.22 -21.08
N ASN A 640 0.14 27.10 -21.26
CA ASN A 640 1.27 26.99 -22.17
C ASN A 640 0.75 26.76 -23.60
N THR A 641 0.93 27.77 -24.44
CA THR A 641 0.44 27.76 -25.83
C THR A 641 1.25 26.87 -26.76
N ASP A 642 2.40 26.35 -26.32
CA ASP A 642 3.24 25.44 -27.10
C ASP A 642 2.72 23.99 -27.06
N ILE A 643 1.81 23.68 -26.15
CA ILE A 643 1.20 22.35 -26.05
C ILE A 643 0.17 22.18 -27.18
N PRO A 644 0.26 21.10 -27.99
CA PRO A 644 -0.79 20.79 -28.96
C PRO A 644 -2.09 20.47 -28.21
N GLN A 645 -3.24 20.92 -28.71
CA GLN A 645 -4.54 20.68 -28.06
C GLN A 645 -5.51 20.06 -29.05
N LEU A 646 -5.97 18.85 -28.75
CA LEU A 646 -6.95 18.10 -29.51
C LEU A 646 -8.30 18.14 -28.77
N TYR A 647 -9.38 18.35 -29.52
CA TYR A 647 -10.74 18.46 -28.98
C TYR A 647 -11.78 18.16 -30.06
N THR A 648 -13.03 18.02 -29.62
CA THR A 648 -14.20 17.92 -30.51
C THR A 648 -15.14 19.10 -30.26
N LEU A 649 -16.13 19.29 -31.13
CA LEU A 649 -17.19 20.29 -30.96
C LEU A 649 -18.55 19.62 -30.86
N THR A 650 -19.44 20.18 -30.05
CA THR A 650 -20.90 19.95 -30.17
C THR A 650 -21.47 20.72 -31.36
N GLU A 651 -22.73 20.46 -31.73
CA GLU A 651 -23.45 21.25 -32.73
C GLU A 651 -23.55 22.75 -32.37
N GLU A 652 -23.51 23.05 -31.07
CA GLU A 652 -23.54 24.42 -30.51
C GLU A 652 -22.14 25.04 -30.35
N GLU A 653 -21.13 24.44 -31.00
CA GLU A 653 -19.73 24.87 -30.98
C GLU A 653 -19.06 24.84 -29.60
N ALA A 654 -19.59 24.06 -28.64
CA ALA A 654 -18.92 23.82 -27.37
C ALA A 654 -17.70 22.92 -27.58
N MET A 655 -16.53 23.36 -27.11
CA MET A 655 -15.27 22.60 -27.21
C MET A 655 -15.19 21.55 -26.11
N LEU A 656 -14.98 20.28 -26.47
CA LEU A 656 -15.00 19.15 -25.55
C LEU A 656 -13.67 18.39 -25.51
N ALA A 657 -13.23 18.05 -24.31
CA ALA A 657 -12.13 17.11 -24.05
C ALA A 657 -12.65 15.68 -23.92
N VAL A 658 -13.83 15.50 -23.32
CA VAL A 658 -14.56 14.23 -23.29
C VAL A 658 -15.88 14.48 -24.01
N ASN A 659 -16.17 13.64 -25.00
CA ASN A 659 -17.37 13.74 -25.81
C ASN A 659 -18.17 12.44 -25.76
N GLY A 660 -19.32 12.49 -25.11
CA GLY A 660 -20.35 11.46 -25.14
C GLY A 660 -21.11 11.53 -26.46
N GLN A 661 -21.17 10.41 -27.15
CA GLN A 661 -21.88 10.29 -28.43
C GLN A 661 -22.97 9.25 -28.31
N GLU A 662 -24.06 9.45 -29.05
CA GLU A 662 -25.12 8.45 -29.21
C GLU A 662 -24.54 7.11 -29.69
N PRO A 663 -25.22 5.97 -29.46
CA PRO A 663 -24.69 4.66 -29.85
C PRO A 663 -24.26 4.60 -31.31
N LEU A 664 -23.11 3.98 -31.53
CA LEU A 664 -22.48 3.95 -32.83
C LEU A 664 -23.41 3.42 -33.93
N GLN A 665 -23.63 4.23 -34.97
CA GLN A 665 -24.37 3.87 -36.18
C GLN A 665 -23.42 3.58 -37.35
N ALA A 666 -23.91 2.88 -38.38
CA ALA A 666 -23.16 2.72 -39.62
C ALA A 666 -22.83 4.10 -40.22
N GLU A 667 -21.58 4.33 -40.59
CA GLU A 667 -21.08 5.61 -41.11
C GLU A 667 -21.08 6.77 -40.09
N SER A 668 -21.02 6.50 -38.79
CA SER A 668 -20.79 7.57 -37.79
C SER A 668 -19.49 8.31 -38.09
N GLN A 669 -19.54 9.65 -38.04
CA GLN A 669 -18.38 10.50 -38.29
C GLN A 669 -18.24 11.56 -37.20
N LEU A 670 -17.00 11.88 -36.84
CA LEU A 670 -16.69 12.91 -35.86
C LEU A 670 -15.47 13.71 -36.28
N VAL A 671 -15.60 15.04 -36.31
CA VAL A 671 -14.49 15.94 -36.63
C VAL A 671 -13.68 16.23 -35.37
N LEU A 672 -12.37 16.04 -35.45
CA LEU A 672 -11.40 16.48 -34.46
C LEU A 672 -10.78 17.80 -34.88
N TYR A 673 -10.64 18.67 -33.88
CA TYR A 673 -10.04 19.97 -34.01
C TYR A 673 -8.68 20.00 -33.33
N LEU A 674 -7.71 20.63 -33.98
CA LEU A 674 -6.34 20.74 -33.50
C LEU A 674 -5.96 22.22 -33.33
N ARG A 675 -5.44 22.57 -32.15
CA ARG A 675 -4.51 23.70 -32.00
C ARG A 675 -3.11 23.11 -31.97
N PRO A 676 -2.25 23.38 -32.95
CA PRO A 676 -1.00 22.62 -33.09
C PRO A 676 0.05 22.94 -32.03
N GLY A 677 -0.07 24.07 -31.32
CA GLY A 677 0.94 24.49 -30.36
C GLY A 677 2.28 24.80 -31.04
N ALA A 678 3.37 24.26 -30.49
CA ALA A 678 4.72 24.41 -31.05
C ALA A 678 4.82 23.89 -32.49
N THR A 679 5.72 24.47 -33.27
CA THR A 679 5.90 24.18 -34.72
C THR A 679 6.75 22.93 -34.99
N SER A 680 6.73 21.94 -34.11
CA SER A 680 7.40 20.64 -34.29
C SER A 680 6.47 19.60 -34.91
N ALA A 681 7.04 18.56 -35.52
CA ALA A 681 6.30 17.42 -36.05
C ALA A 681 5.36 16.82 -34.99
N HIS A 682 4.16 16.44 -35.41
CA HIS A 682 3.10 15.91 -34.55
C HIS A 682 2.86 14.44 -34.81
N THR A 683 2.42 13.72 -33.78
CA THR A 683 1.85 12.38 -33.92
C THR A 683 0.49 12.28 -33.26
N ILE A 684 -0.41 11.47 -33.83
CA ILE A 684 -1.64 11.00 -33.19
C ILE A 684 -1.56 9.49 -32.97
N THR A 685 -1.86 9.07 -31.76
CA THR A 685 -2.10 7.66 -31.40
C THR A 685 -3.49 7.49 -30.82
N ALA A 686 -4.01 6.26 -30.87
CA ALA A 686 -5.32 5.90 -30.32
C ALA A 686 -5.18 4.79 -29.28
N SER A 687 -6.06 4.79 -28.29
CA SER A 687 -6.32 3.63 -27.44
C SER A 687 -7.81 3.31 -27.46
N VAL A 688 -8.18 2.08 -27.82
CA VAL A 688 -9.56 1.68 -28.12
C VAL A 688 -10.04 0.64 -27.12
N ALA A 689 -11.02 1.01 -26.30
CA ALA A 689 -11.64 0.13 -25.32
C ALA A 689 -12.82 -0.63 -25.93
N GLN A 690 -12.56 -1.82 -26.50
CA GLN A 690 -13.58 -2.76 -26.97
C GLN A 690 -14.67 -2.16 -27.89
N LEU A 691 -14.27 -1.38 -28.91
CA LEU A 691 -15.19 -0.82 -29.90
C LEU A 691 -15.34 -1.77 -31.10
N GLN A 692 -16.58 -2.17 -31.43
CA GLN A 692 -16.86 -3.04 -32.59
C GLN A 692 -16.96 -2.23 -33.89
N ALA A 693 -15.91 -1.49 -34.22
CA ALA A 693 -15.81 -0.72 -35.47
C ALA A 693 -14.36 -0.59 -35.94
N SER A 694 -14.17 -0.51 -37.26
CA SER A 694 -12.91 -0.04 -37.84
C SER A 694 -12.90 1.48 -37.77
N ILE A 695 -11.90 2.04 -37.08
CA ILE A 695 -11.75 3.49 -36.92
C ILE A 695 -10.77 3.98 -38.00
N LEU A 696 -11.21 4.89 -38.84
CA LEU A 696 -10.39 5.56 -39.85
C LEU A 696 -10.20 7.01 -39.47
N LEU A 697 -8.95 7.49 -39.49
CA LEU A 697 -8.57 8.88 -39.30
C LEU A 697 -8.15 9.47 -40.64
N THR A 698 -8.94 10.40 -41.17
CA THR A 698 -8.59 11.15 -42.37
C THR A 698 -8.07 12.54 -41.99
N ASP A 699 -6.83 12.85 -42.36
CA ASP A 699 -6.30 14.21 -42.32
C ASP A 699 -6.92 15.02 -43.45
N LEU A 700 -7.73 16.03 -43.11
CA LEU A 700 -8.47 16.87 -44.05
C LEU A 700 -7.58 17.84 -44.84
N LYS A 701 -6.37 18.14 -44.37
CA LYS A 701 -5.40 18.96 -45.11
C LYS A 701 -4.70 18.16 -46.19
N THR A 702 -4.28 16.94 -45.86
CA THR A 702 -3.45 16.12 -46.76
C THR A 702 -4.27 15.11 -47.58
N GLY A 703 -5.48 14.77 -47.12
CA GLY A 703 -6.32 13.70 -47.66
C GLY A 703 -5.89 12.29 -47.25
N VAL A 704 -4.85 12.15 -46.43
CA VAL A 704 -4.33 10.83 -46.01
C VAL A 704 -5.30 10.20 -45.02
N THR A 705 -5.72 8.96 -45.29
CA THR A 705 -6.57 8.17 -44.40
C THR A 705 -5.77 7.02 -43.78
N THR A 706 -5.79 6.94 -42.46
CA THR A 706 -5.06 5.96 -41.66
C THR A 706 -6.05 5.17 -40.81
N LYS A 707 -6.00 3.84 -40.87
CA LYS A 707 -6.78 2.99 -39.97
C LYS A 707 -6.14 3.01 -38.58
N LEU A 708 -6.87 3.43 -37.55
CA LEU A 708 -6.40 3.49 -36.17
C LEU A 708 -6.58 2.14 -35.45
N SER A 709 -5.60 1.83 -34.61
CA SER A 709 -5.56 0.74 -33.62
C SER A 709 -4.62 1.15 -32.50
N ASP A 710 -4.53 0.37 -31.42
CA ASP A 710 -3.67 0.66 -30.26
C ASP A 710 -2.17 0.84 -30.63
N GLU A 711 -1.72 0.24 -31.73
CA GLU A 711 -0.32 0.31 -32.22
C GLU A 711 -0.12 1.34 -33.34
N THR A 712 -1.19 2.02 -33.78
CA THR A 712 -1.10 2.95 -34.91
C THR A 712 -0.55 4.30 -34.47
N VAL A 713 0.50 4.76 -35.16
CA VAL A 713 1.04 6.11 -35.02
C VAL A 713 0.90 6.84 -36.36
N TYR A 714 0.11 7.90 -36.39
CA TYR A 714 -0.01 8.79 -37.55
C TYR A 714 0.83 10.05 -37.36
N GLY A 715 1.85 10.25 -38.19
CA GLY A 715 2.71 11.44 -38.16
C GLY A 715 2.27 12.50 -39.17
N PHE A 716 2.31 13.78 -38.78
CA PHE A 716 1.94 14.90 -39.64
C PHE A 716 2.63 16.21 -39.21
N GLU A 717 2.55 17.22 -40.08
CA GLU A 717 3.00 18.58 -39.80
C GLU A 717 1.80 19.53 -39.67
N ALA A 718 1.79 20.35 -38.63
CA ALA A 718 0.78 21.38 -38.42
C ALA A 718 1.36 22.68 -37.85
N ASN A 719 0.74 23.81 -38.19
CA ASN A 719 1.12 25.12 -37.68
C ASN A 719 -0.12 26.01 -37.47
N GLY A 720 0.03 27.14 -36.76
CA GLY A 720 -1.09 27.99 -36.35
C GLY A 720 -1.91 28.63 -37.49
N SER A 721 -1.48 28.53 -38.75
CA SER A 721 -2.27 28.99 -39.92
C SER A 721 -3.14 27.90 -40.55
N ASP A 722 -2.97 26.64 -40.13
CA ASP A 722 -3.81 25.53 -40.60
C ASP A 722 -5.24 25.65 -40.06
N ALA A 723 -6.22 25.13 -40.82
CA ALA A 723 -7.60 25.05 -40.34
C ALA A 723 -7.69 24.19 -39.08
N ALA A 724 -8.41 24.68 -38.07
CA ALA A 724 -8.56 24.00 -36.79
C ALA A 724 -9.28 22.64 -36.94
N ALA A 725 -10.35 22.58 -37.76
CA ALA A 725 -10.99 21.32 -38.16
C ALA A 725 -10.00 20.53 -39.03
N ARG A 726 -9.34 19.53 -38.45
CA ARG A 726 -8.18 18.90 -39.08
C ARG A 726 -8.36 17.43 -39.40
N PHE A 727 -8.99 16.68 -38.53
CA PHE A 727 -9.14 15.23 -38.74
C PHE A 727 -10.60 14.83 -38.73
N LEU A 728 -10.95 13.84 -39.55
CA LEU A 728 -12.23 13.18 -39.54
C LEU A 728 -12.05 11.75 -39.04
N LEU A 729 -12.72 11.41 -37.95
CA LEU A 729 -12.89 10.02 -37.51
C LEU A 729 -14.11 9.44 -38.22
N GLN A 730 -13.94 8.29 -38.86
CA GLN A 730 -15.03 7.51 -39.43
C GLN A 730 -15.04 6.13 -38.81
N PHE A 731 -16.23 5.66 -38.44
CA PHE A 731 -16.42 4.37 -37.81
C PHE A 731 -17.16 3.44 -38.77
N ALA A 732 -16.41 2.52 -39.37
CA ALA A 732 -16.93 1.53 -40.31
C ALA A 732 -17.26 0.21 -39.62
N ALA A 733 -18.31 -0.48 -40.08
CA ALA A 733 -18.71 -1.78 -39.54
C ALA A 733 -17.56 -2.82 -39.65
N VAL A 734 -17.40 -3.66 -38.63
CA VAL A 734 -16.46 -4.79 -38.64
C VAL A 734 -17.15 -6.04 -39.22
N GLY A 735 -17.25 -6.15 -40.55
CA GLY A 735 -17.72 -7.42 -41.14
C GLY A 735 -17.94 -7.47 -42.65
N LEU A 736 -17.13 -8.32 -43.29
CA LEU A 736 -17.20 -8.93 -44.63
C LEU A 736 -17.24 -7.98 -45.83
N ASP A 737 -16.23 -8.10 -46.72
CA ASP A 737 -16.21 -7.50 -48.06
C ASP A 737 -17.62 -7.46 -48.65
N GLU A 738 -18.17 -6.26 -48.80
CA GLU A 738 -19.42 -6.08 -49.51
C GLU A 738 -19.23 -6.64 -50.92
N SER A 739 -20.06 -7.62 -51.30
CA SER A 739 -20.04 -8.17 -52.65
C SER A 739 -20.25 -7.01 -53.63
N ARG A 740 -19.20 -6.66 -54.37
CA ARG A 740 -19.23 -5.69 -55.46
C ARG A 740 -20.45 -6.00 -56.35
N ALA A 741 -21.32 -5.01 -56.56
CA ALA A 741 -22.58 -5.17 -57.29
C ALA A 741 -22.39 -5.86 -58.65
N VAL A 742 -22.67 -7.16 -58.74
CA VAL A 742 -22.63 -7.91 -60.01
C VAL A 742 -23.96 -7.73 -60.72
N ARG A 743 -23.93 -7.26 -61.97
CA ARG A 743 -25.13 -7.17 -62.82
C ARG A 743 -25.69 -8.59 -63.06
N PRO A 744 -27.01 -8.84 -62.88
CA PRO A 744 -27.57 -10.18 -63.01
C PRO A 744 -27.46 -10.73 -64.44
N VAL A 745 -27.08 -12.00 -64.58
CA VAL A 745 -27.11 -12.74 -65.86
C VAL A 745 -28.56 -12.90 -66.34
N VAL A 746 -28.80 -12.55 -67.60
CA VAL A 746 -30.10 -12.72 -68.28
C VAL A 746 -29.91 -13.64 -69.48
N ALA A 747 -30.77 -14.65 -69.61
CA ALA A 747 -30.74 -15.58 -70.73
C ALA A 747 -32.16 -15.77 -71.32
N PHE A 748 -32.27 -15.75 -72.64
CA PHE A 748 -33.53 -15.97 -73.37
C PHE A 748 -33.30 -16.61 -74.74
N MET A 749 -34.34 -17.23 -75.31
CA MET A 749 -34.30 -17.80 -76.66
C MET A 749 -34.68 -16.76 -77.72
N ALA A 750 -33.95 -16.73 -78.82
CA ALA A 750 -34.29 -15.97 -80.03
C ALA A 750 -34.20 -16.89 -81.25
N GLY A 751 -35.32 -17.54 -81.60
CA GLY A 751 -35.31 -18.66 -82.57
C GLY A 751 -34.57 -19.87 -81.98
N ASP A 752 -33.69 -20.47 -82.78
CA ASP A 752 -32.86 -21.62 -82.37
C ASP A 752 -31.53 -21.21 -81.70
N GLU A 753 -31.42 -19.96 -81.23
CA GLU A 753 -30.25 -19.44 -80.52
C GLU A 753 -30.57 -19.06 -79.08
N LEU A 754 -29.74 -19.51 -78.15
CA LEU A 754 -29.67 -19.03 -76.78
C LEU A 754 -28.87 -17.72 -76.75
N VAL A 755 -29.51 -16.67 -76.25
CA VAL A 755 -28.88 -15.37 -76.02
C VAL A 755 -28.61 -15.21 -74.53
N VAL A 756 -27.34 -15.04 -74.14
CA VAL A 756 -26.92 -14.84 -72.75
C VAL A 756 -26.19 -13.52 -72.61
N ARG A 757 -26.67 -12.66 -71.70
CA ARG A 757 -25.98 -11.44 -71.32
C ARG A 757 -25.01 -11.72 -70.18
N HIS A 758 -23.74 -11.34 -70.35
CA HIS A 758 -22.68 -11.62 -69.38
C HIS A 758 -21.75 -10.41 -69.16
N PRO A 759 -20.97 -10.38 -68.07
CA PRO A 759 -19.97 -9.34 -67.83
C PRO A 759 -18.91 -9.30 -68.95
N ARG A 760 -18.24 -8.16 -69.14
CA ARG A 760 -17.24 -7.92 -70.22
C ARG A 760 -15.92 -8.71 -70.07
N GLN A 761 -15.93 -9.86 -69.40
CA GLN A 761 -14.80 -10.78 -69.27
C GLN A 761 -15.15 -12.14 -69.90
N PRO A 762 -14.16 -12.97 -70.27
CA PRO A 762 -14.42 -14.33 -70.73
C PRO A 762 -15.15 -15.16 -69.67
N ALA A 763 -16.12 -15.98 -70.09
CA ALA A 763 -16.90 -16.81 -69.17
C ALA A 763 -17.36 -18.11 -69.82
N SER A 764 -17.50 -19.17 -69.02
CA SER A 764 -18.09 -20.43 -69.47
C SER A 764 -19.61 -20.39 -69.26
N ILE A 765 -20.35 -20.60 -70.34
CA ILE A 765 -21.81 -20.67 -70.37
C ILE A 765 -22.22 -22.15 -70.41
N MET A 766 -22.93 -22.59 -69.38
CA MET A 766 -23.43 -23.95 -69.23
C MET A 766 -24.96 -23.94 -69.13
N VAL A 767 -25.63 -24.85 -69.84
CA VAL A 767 -27.10 -24.99 -69.78
C VAL A 767 -27.45 -26.38 -69.32
N PHE A 768 -28.31 -26.49 -68.31
CA PHE A 768 -28.75 -27.74 -67.72
C PHE A 768 -30.26 -27.91 -67.84
N ASP A 769 -30.74 -29.15 -67.98
CA ASP A 769 -32.15 -29.46 -67.69
C ASP A 769 -32.41 -29.46 -66.16
N ILE A 770 -33.68 -29.49 -65.76
CA ILE A 770 -34.08 -29.49 -64.34
C ILE A 770 -33.58 -30.70 -63.54
N SER A 771 -33.13 -31.78 -64.21
CA SER A 771 -32.53 -32.92 -63.53
C SER A 771 -31.03 -32.74 -63.26
N GLY A 772 -30.45 -31.61 -63.71
CA GLY A 772 -29.04 -31.28 -63.56
C GLY A 772 -28.14 -31.84 -64.68
N ARG A 773 -28.72 -32.40 -65.75
CA ARG A 773 -27.93 -32.89 -66.90
C ARG A 773 -27.51 -31.72 -67.79
N LEU A 774 -26.21 -31.65 -68.08
CA LEU A 774 -25.60 -30.64 -68.96
C LEU A 774 -26.02 -30.85 -70.42
N LEU A 775 -26.59 -29.82 -71.04
CA LEU A 775 -27.08 -29.82 -72.41
C LEU A 775 -26.23 -28.98 -73.36
N LEU A 776 -25.63 -27.90 -72.86
CA LEU A 776 -24.75 -27.02 -73.61
C LEU A 776 -23.61 -26.56 -72.71
N ASN A 777 -22.39 -26.54 -73.22
CA ASN A 777 -21.25 -25.87 -72.60
C ASN A 777 -20.46 -25.14 -73.67
N SER A 778 -20.30 -23.83 -73.53
CA SER A 778 -19.58 -22.99 -74.49
C SER A 778 -18.75 -21.94 -73.77
N GLN A 779 -17.67 -21.52 -74.41
CA GLN A 779 -16.83 -20.43 -73.92
C GLN A 779 -17.22 -19.13 -74.61
N ALA A 780 -17.55 -18.12 -73.82
CA ALA A 780 -17.80 -16.77 -74.29
C ALA A 780 -16.52 -15.94 -74.20
N SER A 781 -16.19 -15.25 -75.28
CA SER A 781 -15.14 -14.22 -75.29
C SER A 781 -15.60 -12.97 -74.51
N ALA A 782 -14.66 -12.10 -74.14
CA ALA A 782 -14.98 -10.83 -73.49
C ALA A 782 -15.97 -9.99 -74.35
N GLY A 783 -17.16 -9.73 -73.81
CA GLY A 783 -18.26 -9.06 -74.50
C GLY A 783 -19.49 -8.95 -73.59
N GLU A 784 -20.53 -8.20 -73.98
CA GLU A 784 -21.75 -8.09 -73.15
C GLU A 784 -22.80 -9.16 -73.44
N LEU A 785 -22.70 -9.85 -74.57
CA LEU A 785 -23.79 -10.69 -75.07
C LEU A 785 -23.23 -11.80 -75.96
N SER A 786 -23.56 -13.04 -75.62
CA SER A 786 -23.21 -14.24 -76.38
C SER A 786 -24.46 -14.85 -76.99
N ARG A 787 -24.34 -15.31 -78.25
CA ARG A 787 -25.38 -16.04 -78.99
C ARG A 787 -24.85 -17.42 -79.32
N LEU A 788 -25.57 -18.46 -78.88
CA LEU A 788 -25.15 -19.84 -79.01
C LEU A 788 -26.28 -20.66 -79.67
N PRO A 789 -25.99 -21.48 -80.69
CA PRO A 789 -26.99 -22.39 -81.24
C PRO A 789 -27.49 -23.36 -80.15
N PHE A 790 -28.79 -23.37 -79.90
CA PHE A 790 -29.42 -24.19 -78.89
C PHE A 790 -30.92 -24.34 -79.17
N ALA A 791 -31.38 -25.51 -79.62
CA ALA A 791 -32.79 -25.76 -79.95
C ALA A 791 -33.40 -26.86 -79.05
N PRO A 792 -33.61 -26.58 -77.76
CA PRO A 792 -34.19 -27.55 -76.84
C PRO A 792 -35.72 -27.65 -77.02
N GLY A 793 -36.33 -28.75 -76.57
CA GLY A 793 -37.80 -28.84 -76.49
C GLY A 793 -38.40 -27.89 -75.45
N PRO A 794 -39.73 -27.66 -75.46
CA PRO A 794 -40.40 -26.83 -74.45
C PRO A 794 -40.12 -27.30 -73.03
N GLY A 795 -39.73 -26.38 -72.14
CA GLY A 795 -39.34 -26.72 -70.78
C GLY A 795 -38.59 -25.62 -70.04
N LEU A 796 -38.26 -25.91 -68.79
CA LEU A 796 -37.43 -25.05 -67.94
C LEU A 796 -35.99 -25.55 -67.96
N TYR A 797 -35.04 -24.64 -68.12
CA TYR A 797 -33.60 -24.90 -68.12
C TYR A 797 -32.91 -23.93 -67.17
N VAL A 798 -31.72 -24.30 -66.70
CA VAL A 798 -30.86 -23.43 -65.88
C VAL A 798 -29.64 -23.07 -66.71
N VAL A 799 -29.41 -21.77 -66.89
CA VAL A 799 -28.21 -21.24 -67.56
C VAL A 799 -27.28 -20.73 -66.48
N SER A 800 -26.12 -21.36 -66.35
CA SER A 800 -25.06 -20.99 -65.43
C SER A 800 -23.89 -20.36 -66.17
N LEU A 801 -23.35 -19.30 -65.61
CA LEU A 801 -22.19 -18.56 -66.09
C LEU A 801 -21.09 -18.66 -65.06
N LEU A 802 -19.93 -19.18 -65.45
CA LEU A 802 -18.75 -19.24 -64.60
C LEU A 802 -17.66 -18.32 -65.16
N SER A 803 -17.29 -17.29 -64.40
CA SER A 803 -16.16 -16.41 -64.68
C SER A 803 -15.16 -16.43 -63.52
N GLU A 804 -14.05 -15.69 -63.65
CA GLU A 804 -13.10 -15.47 -62.55
C GLU A 804 -13.74 -14.78 -61.33
N GLU A 805 -14.86 -14.06 -61.53
CA GLU A 805 -15.62 -13.39 -60.46
C GLU A 805 -16.61 -14.33 -59.74
N GLY A 806 -16.76 -15.59 -60.20
CA GLY A 806 -17.62 -16.60 -59.57
C GLY A 806 -18.70 -17.17 -60.50
N MET A 807 -19.63 -17.94 -59.92
CA MET A 807 -20.71 -18.60 -60.66
C MET A 807 -22.05 -17.88 -60.45
N GLN A 808 -22.76 -17.59 -61.54
CA GLN A 808 -24.13 -17.05 -61.51
C GLN A 808 -25.07 -17.91 -62.36
N SER A 809 -26.31 -18.09 -61.91
CA SER A 809 -27.30 -18.90 -62.64
C SER A 809 -28.61 -18.17 -62.82
N THR A 810 -29.26 -18.39 -63.96
CA THR A 810 -30.60 -17.86 -64.26
C THR A 810 -31.48 -18.93 -64.89
N LYS A 811 -32.80 -18.75 -64.81
CA LYS A 811 -33.78 -19.66 -65.38
C LYS A 811 -34.07 -19.26 -66.83
N LEU A 812 -34.01 -20.22 -67.74
CA LEU A 812 -34.43 -20.10 -69.13
C LEU A 812 -35.71 -20.89 -69.34
N ILE A 813 -36.80 -20.22 -69.74
CA ILE A 813 -38.07 -20.87 -70.06
C ILE A 813 -38.21 -20.91 -71.58
N VAL A 814 -38.36 -22.11 -72.14
CA VAL A 814 -38.66 -22.32 -73.56
C VAL A 814 -40.13 -22.71 -73.68
N PRO A 815 -41.01 -21.83 -74.19
CA PRO A 815 -42.44 -22.11 -74.26
C PRO A 815 -42.75 -23.17 -75.32
N SER A 816 -43.85 -23.91 -75.14
CA SER A 816 -44.43 -24.68 -76.24
C SER A 816 -45.09 -23.70 -77.21
N LEU A 817 -44.60 -23.64 -78.44
CA LEU A 817 -45.25 -22.90 -79.53
C LEU A 817 -46.60 -23.53 -79.89
#